data_AF-A0AAV5L3R3-F1
#
_entry.id   AF-A0AAV5L3R3-F1
#
_cell.length_a   1.000
_cell.length_b   1.000
_cell.length_c   1.000
_cell.angle_alpha   90.00
_cell.angle_beta   90.00
_cell.angle_gamma   90.00
#
_symmetry.space_group_name_H-M   'P 1'
#
loop_
_entity.id
_entity.type
_entity.pdbx_description
1 polymer ?
#
loop_
_entity_poly.entity_id
_entity_poly.type
_entity_poly.pdbx_seq_one_letter_code
_entity_poly.pdbx_strand_id
1 'polypeptide(L)'
;MRKHRFRESIKSIFGHHVDPEKDEQLKGTKKDIEEKVKKILKLIKNEQLEESDGISTTDSKKGPLVELIEDFHKHYQNLYAQYYHLTGELRKKVHSKQETDPSSYSGSHSDSDSDSDHSSRGQDCKNGKLESESQKTPEGIEQELETANLEIAELKRKLTATNEEKDALKSECQTAVSKIQEAEEVIRHLKLEAERLETENSKLLVENGELKPKVDAAGKIEAEANRKLEDMSKENDNLIREKENAIKRVEEGEKIIEDLGSMVDRLREENVNLRQELETVRGEFSNVQQQLESAEHQLSDLSQSLKTGREENESLNLKLSVALNEIQLAGKRTEEQMAEIGNLNEKLGNKVRELSTLTEMHEAHGNQSSAQIKELEAVVMGLELALESSQAHNRDVEVQIERKATELKQLGEENAAMQARIVVLETMSAKREDVLSALAKKFKDNETESLSRVDNLTVQVNNLLADVESLRSQKAELEEQMVYLQLKDQMAADLEHTVEDLKRDIEVKGEEISSLVENVRNIEVKLRLSTQKLRVTEQLLSEKEESFRIAEAKFQEEQRRLEEMVETLSGIIATNNEAHHRMITDLSIMIQSNLTGFEAVIQRFEEDYGHHEHYILETSELLRVAKNWVVEMKSKEEQLKKEVSGLVEQLQGKKEQETMLRTRIEGLEVKASKEEAEKDNLMNAVKLLEKKVELLETKIRDKDDGIMGLGEEKREAIRQLCLWIDYHRSRYEYLKETFSKTGGRGQRAT
;
A
#
# COMPACT_ATOMS: atom_id res chain seq x y z
N MET A 1 -3.90 84.86 11.29
CA MET A 1 -4.22 83.73 12.19
C MET A 1 -5.33 82.85 11.60
N ARG A 2 -5.04 81.62 11.12
CA ARG A 2 -6.10 80.66 10.67
C ARG A 2 -5.92 79.18 11.09
N LYS A 3 -4.71 78.70 11.43
CA LYS A 3 -4.47 77.27 11.75
C LYS A 3 -5.01 76.80 13.12
N HIS A 4 -5.24 77.69 14.09
CA HIS A 4 -5.67 77.29 15.44
C HIS A 4 -7.12 76.78 15.50
N ARG A 5 -8.08 77.55 14.97
CA ARG A 5 -9.52 77.25 15.07
C ARG A 5 -9.90 75.86 14.52
N PHE A 6 -9.24 75.39 13.46
CA PHE A 6 -9.51 74.06 12.90
C PHE A 6 -9.17 72.91 13.87
N ARG A 7 -8.10 73.07 14.67
CA ARG A 7 -7.67 72.06 15.66
C ARG A 7 -8.60 72.02 16.89
N GLU A 8 -9.25 73.13 17.21
CA GLU A 8 -10.24 73.26 18.28
C GLU A 8 -11.61 72.71 17.85
N SER A 9 -12.06 72.98 16.62
CA SER A 9 -13.32 72.44 16.08
C SER A 9 -13.35 70.90 16.07
N ILE A 10 -12.25 70.24 15.68
CA ILE A 10 -12.17 68.76 15.68
C ILE A 10 -12.23 68.21 17.11
N LYS A 11 -11.56 68.85 18.09
CA LYS A 11 -11.67 68.46 19.51
C LYS A 11 -13.11 68.56 20.01
N SER A 12 -13.85 69.60 19.62
CA SER A 12 -15.25 69.77 20.02
C SER A 12 -16.15 68.67 19.47
N ILE A 13 -16.03 68.30 18.19
CA ILE A 13 -16.91 67.31 17.56
C ILE A 13 -16.69 65.89 18.11
N PHE A 14 -15.44 65.48 18.38
CA PHE A 14 -15.14 64.13 18.86
C PHE A 14 -15.12 63.98 20.40
N GLY A 15 -14.92 65.06 21.15
CA GLY A 15 -14.72 65.02 22.61
C GLY A 15 -15.95 64.59 23.43
N HIS A 16 -17.14 64.58 22.85
CA HIS A 16 -18.41 64.30 23.55
C HIS A 16 -18.86 62.83 23.44
N HIS A 17 -18.09 61.97 22.76
CA HIS A 17 -18.52 60.60 22.40
C HIS A 17 -17.51 59.51 22.76
N VAL A 18 -16.39 59.86 23.42
CA VAL A 18 -15.54 58.88 24.09
C VAL A 18 -16.04 58.73 25.51
N ASP A 19 -16.58 57.55 25.82
CA ASP A 19 -16.94 57.13 27.17
C ASP A 19 -15.69 57.16 28.08
N PRO A 20 -15.64 57.99 29.14
CA PRO A 20 -14.43 58.17 29.96
C PRO A 20 -13.92 56.87 30.56
N GLU A 21 -14.84 55.98 30.98
CA GLU A 21 -14.52 54.69 31.58
C GLU A 21 -13.83 53.77 30.54
N LYS A 22 -14.15 53.91 29.25
CA LYS A 22 -13.49 53.18 28.16
C LYS A 22 -12.15 53.78 27.76
N ASP A 23 -11.97 55.10 27.79
CA ASP A 23 -10.65 55.72 27.59
C ASP A 23 -9.67 55.35 28.73
N GLU A 24 -10.17 55.22 29.95
CA GLU A 24 -9.40 54.76 31.10
C GLU A 24 -9.07 53.26 31.03
N GLN A 25 -10.00 52.41 30.60
CA GLN A 25 -9.74 50.99 30.28
C GLN A 25 -8.74 50.83 29.10
N LEU A 26 -8.82 51.69 28.08
CA LEU A 26 -7.86 51.69 26.96
C LEU A 26 -6.46 52.15 27.39
N LYS A 27 -6.34 53.09 28.34
CA LYS A 27 -5.06 53.43 28.97
C LYS A 27 -4.52 52.30 29.83
N GLY A 28 -5.37 51.61 30.60
CA GLY A 28 -5.00 50.45 31.41
C GLY A 28 -4.46 49.30 30.56
N THR A 29 -5.21 48.89 29.54
CA THR A 29 -4.80 47.84 28.60
C THR A 29 -3.57 48.23 27.78
N LYS A 30 -3.45 49.49 27.33
CA LYS A 30 -2.21 49.98 26.71
C LYS A 30 -1.00 49.85 27.65
N LYS A 31 -1.14 50.14 28.94
CA LYS A 31 -0.05 50.03 29.91
C LYS A 31 0.35 48.57 30.17
N ASP A 32 -0.60 47.65 30.30
CA ASP A 32 -0.34 46.20 30.37
C ASP A 32 0.43 45.73 29.12
N ILE A 33 -0.01 46.14 27.93
CA ILE A 33 0.66 45.86 26.66
C ILE A 33 2.10 46.42 26.64
N GLU A 34 2.33 47.65 27.08
CA GLU A 34 3.68 48.24 27.16
C GLU A 34 4.60 47.53 28.18
N GLU A 35 4.07 46.99 29.28
CA GLU A 35 4.84 46.17 30.23
C GLU A 35 5.10 44.75 29.69
N LYS A 36 4.12 44.08 29.07
CA LYS A 36 4.30 42.80 28.38
C LYS A 36 5.34 42.91 27.25
N VAL A 37 5.29 43.96 26.42
CA VAL A 37 6.29 44.22 25.36
C VAL A 37 7.69 44.46 25.93
N LYS A 38 7.83 45.22 27.04
CA LYS A 38 9.12 45.33 27.74
C LYS A 38 9.63 43.99 28.26
N LYS A 39 8.74 43.09 28.68
CA LYS A 39 9.08 41.73 29.13
C LYS A 39 9.57 40.85 27.97
N ILE A 40 8.89 40.87 26.83
CA ILE A 40 9.32 40.21 25.58
C ILE A 40 10.69 40.74 25.13
N LEU A 41 10.86 42.06 25.04
CA LEU A 41 12.14 42.68 24.65
C LEU A 41 13.29 42.35 25.61
N LYS A 42 13.00 42.09 26.89
CA LYS A 42 14.01 41.66 27.87
C LYS A 42 14.39 40.18 27.71
N LEU A 43 13.45 39.32 27.31
CA LEU A 43 13.76 37.91 26.99
C LEU A 43 14.63 37.83 25.73
N ILE A 44 14.24 38.51 24.65
CA ILE A 44 15.00 38.53 23.38
C ILE A 44 16.40 39.14 23.57
N LYS A 45 16.54 40.22 24.36
CA LYS A 45 17.87 40.79 24.65
C LYS A 45 18.78 39.92 25.52
N ASN A 46 18.23 39.00 26.30
CA ASN A 46 19.03 38.01 27.01
C ASN A 46 19.50 36.89 26.06
N GLU A 47 18.72 36.57 25.03
CA GLU A 47 19.09 35.60 23.98
C GLU A 47 20.25 36.14 23.12
N GLN A 48 20.24 37.44 22.78
CA GLN A 48 21.31 38.15 22.06
C GLN A 48 22.61 38.38 22.87
N LEU A 49 22.76 37.77 24.05
CA LEU A 49 23.95 37.91 24.91
C LEU A 49 24.62 36.58 25.29
N GLU A 50 24.06 35.44 24.89
CA GLU A 50 24.62 34.10 25.15
C GLU A 50 25.33 33.50 23.90
N GLU A 51 25.54 34.29 22.84
CA GLU A 51 26.13 33.88 21.55
C GLU A 51 27.68 33.80 21.57
N SER A 52 28.27 33.12 22.57
CA SER A 52 29.74 32.94 22.66
C SER A 52 30.26 31.59 23.17
N ASP A 53 29.45 30.75 23.79
CA ASP A 53 29.85 29.40 24.25
C ASP A 53 28.77 28.37 23.91
N GLY A 54 29.15 27.32 23.17
CA GLY A 54 28.21 26.36 22.58
C GLY A 54 27.83 25.20 23.49
N ILE A 55 26.72 25.31 24.23
CA ILE A 55 25.94 24.19 24.79
C ILE A 55 24.45 24.45 24.55
N SER A 56 23.74 23.51 23.94
CA SER A 56 22.33 23.67 23.53
C SER A 56 21.34 23.30 24.64
N THR A 57 20.91 24.29 25.44
CA THR A 57 19.73 24.17 26.32
C THR A 57 18.66 25.20 25.95
N THR A 58 18.19 25.16 24.70
CA THR A 58 17.38 26.23 24.09
C THR A 58 15.92 26.29 24.54
N ASP A 59 15.39 25.24 25.15
CA ASP A 59 13.93 25.02 25.09
C ASP A 59 13.19 25.46 26.37
N SER A 60 13.89 25.51 27.52
CA SER A 60 13.31 25.96 28.79
C SER A 60 12.95 27.46 28.82
N LYS A 61 13.56 28.27 27.95
CA LYS A 61 13.27 29.71 27.81
C LYS A 61 12.22 30.03 26.73
N LYS A 62 11.99 29.13 25.76
CA LYS A 62 11.11 29.39 24.60
C LYS A 62 9.61 29.27 24.91
N GLY A 63 9.19 28.29 25.71
CA GLY A 63 7.77 28.11 26.09
C GLY A 63 7.12 29.39 26.62
N PRO A 64 7.66 30.03 27.68
CA PRO A 64 7.14 31.28 28.22
C PRO A 64 7.19 32.49 27.28
N LEU A 65 8.02 32.43 26.22
CA LEU A 65 8.06 33.46 25.18
C LEU A 65 6.95 33.24 24.14
N VAL A 66 6.71 31.99 23.74
CA VAL A 66 5.59 31.62 22.84
C VAL A 66 4.25 31.92 23.49
N GLU A 67 4.01 31.49 24.73
CA GLU A 67 2.77 31.81 25.47
C GLU A 67 2.51 33.33 25.53
N LEU A 68 3.56 34.13 25.77
CA LEU A 68 3.46 35.59 25.87
C LEU A 68 3.24 36.27 24.51
N ILE A 69 3.66 35.64 23.41
CA ILE A 69 3.37 36.08 22.03
C ILE A 69 1.95 35.69 21.61
N GLU A 70 1.47 34.50 21.99
CA GLU A 70 0.08 34.07 21.75
C GLU A 70 -0.92 34.93 22.53
N ASP A 71 -0.65 35.22 23.81
CA ASP A 71 -1.46 36.11 24.64
C ASP A 71 -1.48 37.55 24.07
N PHE A 72 -0.34 38.04 23.56
CA PHE A 72 -0.27 39.32 22.85
C PHE A 72 -1.09 39.29 21.55
N HIS A 73 -1.01 38.23 20.75
CA HIS A 73 -1.80 38.08 19.52
C HIS A 73 -3.30 38.03 19.81
N LYS A 74 -3.71 37.34 20.89
CA LYS A 74 -5.09 37.26 21.39
C LYS A 74 -5.61 38.61 21.87
N HIS A 75 -4.77 39.41 22.55
CA HIS A 75 -5.08 40.80 22.88
C HIS A 75 -5.22 41.68 21.62
N TYR A 76 -4.36 41.51 20.61
CA TYR A 76 -4.45 42.23 19.33
C TYR A 76 -5.73 41.88 18.55
N GLN A 77 -6.09 40.60 18.47
CA GLN A 77 -7.35 40.10 17.89
C GLN A 77 -8.57 40.76 18.56
N ASN A 78 -8.60 40.82 19.90
CA ASN A 78 -9.67 41.49 20.66
C ASN A 78 -9.74 43.00 20.37
N LEU A 79 -8.61 43.69 20.30
CA LEU A 79 -8.56 45.12 19.98
C LEU A 79 -9.04 45.39 18.54
N TYR A 80 -8.66 44.54 17.59
CA TYR A 80 -9.12 44.61 16.20
C TYR A 80 -10.64 44.36 16.10
N ALA A 81 -11.17 43.38 16.83
CA ALA A 81 -12.61 43.13 16.90
C ALA A 81 -13.39 44.33 17.48
N GLN A 82 -12.87 44.99 18.53
CA GLN A 82 -13.46 46.22 19.06
C GLN A 82 -13.43 47.38 18.05
N TYR A 83 -12.31 47.57 17.34
CA TYR A 83 -12.21 48.56 16.26
C TYR A 83 -13.21 48.28 15.12
N TYR A 84 -13.37 47.01 14.73
CA TYR A 84 -14.33 46.61 13.70
C TYR A 84 -15.77 46.86 14.15
N HIS A 85 -16.09 46.59 15.41
CA HIS A 85 -17.41 46.86 16.00
C HIS A 85 -17.71 48.37 16.06
N LEU A 86 -16.74 49.19 16.47
CA LEU A 86 -16.86 50.66 16.51
C LEU A 86 -17.00 51.26 15.10
N THR A 87 -16.26 50.72 14.12
CA THR A 87 -16.37 51.12 12.70
C THR A 87 -17.73 50.71 12.11
N GLY A 88 -18.28 49.57 12.52
CA GLY A 88 -19.63 49.13 12.20
C GLY A 88 -20.73 50.02 12.78
N GLU A 89 -20.59 50.45 14.04
CA GLU A 89 -21.47 51.42 14.71
C GLU A 89 -21.46 52.78 13.99
N LEU A 90 -20.28 53.29 13.64
CA LEU A 90 -20.11 54.53 12.86
C LEU A 90 -20.77 54.41 11.48
N ARG A 91 -20.54 53.30 10.76
CA ARG A 91 -21.19 53.05 9.46
C ARG A 91 -22.72 53.02 9.60
N LYS A 92 -23.28 52.38 10.63
CA LYS A 92 -24.73 52.37 10.89
C LYS A 92 -25.30 53.77 11.14
N LYS A 93 -24.64 54.61 11.95
CA LYS A 93 -25.09 55.99 12.23
C LYS A 93 -25.03 56.93 11.00
N VAL A 94 -24.17 56.66 10.03
CA VAL A 94 -24.07 57.47 8.79
C VAL A 94 -25.21 57.18 7.79
N HIS A 95 -25.85 56.00 7.84
CA HIS A 95 -26.84 55.58 6.85
C HIS A 95 -28.30 55.75 7.30
N SER A 96 -28.56 56.34 8.47
CA SER A 96 -29.89 56.40 9.07
C SER A 96 -30.60 57.77 8.95
N LYS A 97 -30.29 58.59 7.93
CA LYS A 97 -30.97 59.89 7.72
C LYS A 97 -30.79 60.53 6.32
N GLN A 98 -31.40 59.95 5.28
CA GLN A 98 -31.66 60.69 4.03
C GLN A 98 -32.89 60.15 3.29
N GLU A 99 -34.05 60.80 3.47
CA GLU A 99 -35.20 60.77 2.55
C GLU A 99 -36.25 61.84 2.98
N THR A 100 -36.19 63.04 2.36
CA THR A 100 -37.26 64.03 2.07
C THR A 100 -36.67 65.45 1.97
N ASP A 101 -36.89 66.13 0.83
CA ASP A 101 -36.56 67.54 0.55
C ASP A 101 -37.71 68.51 1.02
N PRO A 102 -37.71 69.85 0.79
CA PRO A 102 -36.72 70.74 0.13
C PRO A 102 -36.44 72.15 0.76
N SER A 103 -35.43 72.86 0.21
CA SER A 103 -35.36 74.33 -0.11
C SER A 103 -34.66 75.40 0.80
N SER A 104 -33.86 76.28 0.12
CA SER A 104 -33.76 77.77 0.21
C SER A 104 -32.86 78.61 1.18
N TYR A 105 -31.82 79.26 0.59
CA TYR A 105 -31.37 80.70 0.63
C TYR A 105 -30.58 81.45 1.78
N SER A 106 -29.45 82.14 1.37
CA SER A 106 -28.82 83.45 1.82
C SER A 106 -28.26 83.68 3.27
N GLY A 107 -27.35 84.66 3.61
CA GLY A 107 -26.46 85.62 2.87
C GLY A 107 -25.77 86.78 3.73
N SER A 108 -24.73 87.47 3.21
CA SER A 108 -24.11 88.82 3.59
C SER A 108 -23.21 89.02 4.88
N HIS A 109 -22.72 90.23 5.26
CA HIS A 109 -21.49 91.02 4.83
C HIS A 109 -21.05 92.13 5.88
N SER A 110 -19.93 92.90 5.69
CA SER A 110 -19.68 94.36 6.06
C SER A 110 -18.31 94.81 6.73
N ASP A 111 -17.94 96.12 6.61
CA ASP A 111 -16.60 96.81 6.78
C ASP A 111 -16.66 98.25 7.47
N SER A 112 -15.55 99.01 7.74
CA SER A 112 -15.48 100.52 8.03
C SER A 112 -14.08 101.18 8.37
N ASP A 113 -13.94 102.54 8.26
CA ASP A 113 -12.75 103.48 8.44
C ASP A 113 -13.08 104.87 9.13
N SER A 114 -12.16 105.89 9.29
CA SER A 114 -12.36 107.42 9.28
C SER A 114 -11.15 108.34 9.77
N ASP A 115 -11.33 109.67 10.07
CA ASP A 115 -10.42 110.84 9.74
C ASP A 115 -10.38 112.12 10.69
N SER A 116 -9.53 113.16 10.40
CA SER A 116 -9.78 114.67 10.37
C SER A 116 -9.08 115.80 11.27
N ASP A 117 -8.30 116.70 10.61
CA ASP A 117 -8.32 118.22 10.42
C ASP A 117 -7.90 119.45 11.36
N HIS A 118 -7.39 120.53 10.68
CA HIS A 118 -7.27 122.02 10.93
C HIS A 118 -6.13 122.66 11.83
N SER A 119 -5.75 123.98 11.85
CA SER A 119 -5.72 125.24 10.98
C SER A 119 -5.49 126.52 11.89
N SER A 120 -4.99 127.76 11.63
CA SER A 120 -4.16 128.62 10.69
C SER A 120 -3.75 129.95 11.48
N ARG A 121 -3.23 131.16 11.11
CA ARG A 121 -2.82 132.04 9.94
C ARG A 121 -1.93 133.26 10.46
N GLY A 122 -1.23 134.09 9.64
CA GLY A 122 -0.51 135.36 10.04
C GLY A 122 -0.43 136.54 8.99
N GLN A 123 0.21 137.71 9.28
CA GLN A 123 0.28 138.93 8.39
C GLN A 123 1.29 140.11 8.76
N ASP A 124 1.53 141.08 7.83
CA ASP A 124 2.10 142.48 7.93
C ASP A 124 3.64 142.73 8.22
N CYS A 125 4.30 143.92 8.17
CA CYS A 125 3.95 145.38 8.21
C CYS A 125 4.82 146.36 7.30
N LYS A 126 5.19 147.62 7.70
CA LYS A 126 5.47 148.82 6.80
C LYS A 126 6.67 149.82 7.15
N ASN A 127 6.60 151.14 6.78
CA ASN A 127 7.70 152.13 6.45
C ASN A 127 8.11 153.20 7.53
N GLY A 128 9.14 154.08 7.45
CA GLY A 128 10.17 154.55 6.45
C GLY A 128 11.31 155.38 7.15
N LYS A 129 12.19 156.28 6.62
CA LYS A 129 12.55 156.95 5.32
C LYS A 129 14.06 157.44 5.35
N LEU A 130 14.53 158.24 4.37
CA LEU A 130 15.89 158.78 4.05
C LEU A 130 16.18 160.25 4.54
N GLU A 131 17.32 160.97 4.41
CA GLU A 131 18.40 161.03 3.36
C GLU A 131 19.53 162.05 3.70
N SER A 132 20.73 161.91 3.07
CA SER A 132 21.68 162.96 2.56
C SER A 132 22.30 164.03 3.52
N GLU A 133 23.39 164.79 3.24
CA GLU A 133 24.42 164.78 2.18
C GLU A 133 25.74 165.56 2.53
N SER A 134 26.76 165.44 1.66
CA SER A 134 27.74 166.47 1.21
C SER A 134 28.63 167.33 2.16
N GLN A 135 29.90 166.88 2.28
CA GLN A 135 31.17 167.61 2.04
C GLN A 135 31.46 169.06 2.56
N LYS A 136 32.64 169.21 3.19
CA LYS A 136 33.58 170.38 3.22
C LYS A 136 33.31 171.59 4.16
N THR A 137 34.09 171.63 5.25
CA THR A 137 34.87 172.77 5.81
C THR A 137 34.24 174.17 6.02
N PRO A 138 34.53 174.88 7.14
CA PRO A 138 34.74 174.39 8.52
C PRO A 138 33.98 175.20 9.61
N GLU A 139 33.93 174.65 10.84
CA GLU A 139 33.56 175.28 12.13
C GLU A 139 32.08 175.65 12.44
N GLY A 140 31.44 174.83 13.29
CA GLY A 140 30.17 175.07 14.01
C GLY A 140 29.70 173.77 14.71
N ILE A 141 29.16 173.81 15.95
CA ILE A 141 28.81 172.54 16.69
C ILE A 141 27.84 172.61 17.91
N GLU A 142 27.59 173.75 18.57
CA GLU A 142 27.29 173.75 20.03
C GLU A 142 25.80 173.80 20.50
N GLN A 143 24.79 173.26 19.79
CA GLN A 143 23.36 173.54 20.13
C GLN A 143 22.32 172.38 20.18
N GLU A 144 22.71 171.10 20.23
CA GLU A 144 21.75 169.97 20.02
C GLU A 144 21.10 169.32 21.28
N LEU A 145 21.33 169.79 22.52
CA LEU A 145 21.20 168.91 23.70
C LEU A 145 19.79 168.72 24.32
N GLU A 146 18.86 169.69 24.26
CA GLU A 146 17.75 169.76 25.25
C GLU A 146 16.48 168.96 24.91
N THR A 147 16.21 168.67 23.63
CA THR A 147 14.95 168.02 23.17
C THR A 147 14.76 166.58 23.66
N ALA A 148 15.82 165.92 24.13
CA ALA A 148 15.85 164.49 24.44
C ALA A 148 14.96 164.02 25.61
N ASN A 149 14.48 164.92 26.49
CA ASN A 149 13.87 164.50 27.77
C ASN A 149 12.39 164.07 27.71
N LEU A 150 11.59 164.66 26.82
CA LEU A 150 10.13 164.42 26.82
C LEU A 150 9.76 163.08 26.17
N GLU A 151 10.52 162.64 25.18
CA GLU A 151 10.34 161.36 24.49
C GLU A 151 10.45 160.16 25.45
N ILE A 152 11.29 160.28 26.49
CA ILE A 152 11.50 159.27 27.55
C ILE A 152 10.18 158.82 28.20
N ALA A 153 9.20 159.71 28.33
CA ALA A 153 7.94 159.42 29.04
C ALA A 153 6.97 158.58 28.19
N GLU A 154 6.84 158.86 26.89
CA GLU A 154 6.00 158.04 26.00
C GLU A 154 6.67 156.70 25.68
N LEU A 155 7.99 156.71 25.50
CA LEU A 155 8.79 155.49 25.36
C LEU A 155 8.56 154.53 26.52
N LYS A 156 8.47 154.99 27.78
CA LYS A 156 8.12 154.15 28.94
C LYS A 156 6.75 153.47 28.86
N ARG A 157 5.73 154.10 28.24
CA ARG A 157 4.40 153.48 28.11
C ARG A 157 4.33 152.51 26.92
N LYS A 158 5.03 152.83 25.81
CA LYS A 158 5.25 151.86 24.73
C LYS A 158 6.03 150.63 25.24
N LEU A 159 7.04 150.84 26.08
CA LEU A 159 7.85 149.78 26.69
C LEU A 159 7.06 148.85 27.61
N THR A 160 5.99 149.29 28.27
CA THR A 160 5.17 148.42 29.13
C THR A 160 4.23 147.53 28.32
N ALA A 161 3.50 148.09 27.34
CA ALA A 161 2.63 147.30 26.47
C ALA A 161 3.42 146.29 25.61
N THR A 162 4.56 146.70 25.03
CA THR A 162 5.42 145.76 24.29
C THR A 162 6.09 144.75 25.21
N ASN A 163 6.30 145.05 26.50
CA ASN A 163 6.75 144.05 27.47
C ASN A 163 5.67 142.99 27.74
N GLU A 164 4.40 143.39 27.90
CA GLU A 164 3.27 142.46 28.12
C GLU A 164 3.02 141.55 26.91
N GLU A 165 3.00 142.10 25.69
CA GLU A 165 2.93 141.28 24.46
C GLU A 165 4.13 140.34 24.34
N LYS A 166 5.35 140.83 24.61
CA LYS A 166 6.58 140.02 24.61
C LYS A 166 6.56 138.90 25.67
N ASP A 167 5.98 139.12 26.85
CA ASP A 167 5.86 138.10 27.89
C ASP A 167 4.72 137.09 27.61
N ALA A 168 3.63 137.52 26.95
CA ALA A 168 2.59 136.62 26.45
C ALA A 168 3.11 135.73 25.30
N LEU A 169 3.71 136.33 24.27
CA LEU A 169 4.36 135.63 23.16
C LEU A 169 5.45 134.67 23.66
N LYS A 170 6.22 135.05 24.69
CA LYS A 170 7.21 134.18 25.34
C LYS A 170 6.56 132.93 25.96
N SER A 171 5.40 133.07 26.61
CA SER A 171 4.65 131.94 27.18
C SER A 171 4.11 131.00 26.08
N GLU A 172 3.59 131.56 24.99
CA GLU A 172 3.14 130.79 23.83
C GLU A 172 4.29 130.08 23.12
N CYS A 173 5.42 130.77 22.90
CA CYS A 173 6.65 130.19 22.37
C CYS A 173 7.18 129.06 23.27
N GLN A 174 7.15 129.22 24.60
CA GLN A 174 7.58 128.18 25.53
C GLN A 174 6.63 126.96 25.52
N THR A 175 5.33 127.18 25.31
CA THR A 175 4.34 126.11 25.12
C THR A 175 4.55 125.38 23.77
N ALA A 176 4.83 126.11 22.70
CA ALA A 176 5.16 125.55 21.40
C ALA A 176 6.48 124.74 21.44
N VAL A 177 7.52 125.25 22.10
CA VAL A 177 8.79 124.53 22.34
C VAL A 177 8.55 123.22 23.10
N SER A 178 7.69 123.22 24.12
CA SER A 178 7.39 121.99 24.88
C SER A 178 6.72 120.92 23.99
N LYS A 179 5.78 121.32 23.12
CA LYS A 179 5.15 120.40 22.15
C LYS A 179 6.09 119.93 21.05
N ILE A 180 7.03 120.79 20.64
CA ILE A 180 8.11 120.41 19.69
C ILE A 180 9.00 119.35 20.34
N GLN A 181 9.39 119.53 21.61
CA GLN A 181 10.18 118.53 22.35
C GLN A 181 9.44 117.20 22.51
N GLU A 182 8.14 117.20 22.82
CA GLU A 182 7.32 115.98 22.85
C GLU A 182 7.30 115.26 21.48
N ALA A 183 7.17 116.01 20.39
CA ALA A 183 7.21 115.46 19.03
C ALA A 183 8.61 114.94 18.63
N GLU A 184 9.67 115.65 19.01
CA GLU A 184 11.07 115.23 18.82
C GLU A 184 11.37 113.91 19.55
N GLU A 185 10.86 113.75 20.77
CA GLU A 185 10.98 112.51 21.55
C GLU A 185 10.22 111.33 20.90
N VAL A 186 9.01 111.56 20.36
CA VAL A 186 8.27 110.53 19.61
C VAL A 186 9.01 110.17 18.31
N ILE A 187 9.53 111.14 17.58
CA ILE A 187 10.36 110.91 16.38
C ILE A 187 11.62 110.11 16.73
N ARG A 188 12.29 110.44 17.85
CA ARG A 188 13.45 109.69 18.37
C ARG A 188 13.08 108.24 18.67
N HIS A 189 11.93 107.97 19.28
CA HIS A 189 11.46 106.61 19.53
C HIS A 189 11.11 105.84 18.26
N LEU A 190 10.40 106.44 17.31
CA LEU A 190 10.09 105.81 16.01
C LEU A 190 11.34 105.54 15.18
N LYS A 191 12.36 106.40 15.26
CA LYS A 191 13.64 106.20 14.59
C LYS A 191 14.40 105.01 15.19
N LEU A 192 14.46 104.88 16.51
CA LEU A 192 15.06 103.72 17.19
C LEU A 192 14.30 102.41 16.90
N GLU A 193 12.98 102.46 16.72
CA GLU A 193 12.16 101.33 16.30
C GLU A 193 12.49 100.91 14.85
N ALA A 194 12.58 101.86 13.92
CA ALA A 194 12.96 101.62 12.54
C ALA A 194 14.40 101.06 12.43
N GLU A 195 15.36 101.63 13.14
CA GLU A 195 16.74 101.13 13.24
C GLU A 195 16.77 99.69 13.79
N ARG A 196 15.95 99.36 14.81
CA ARG A 196 15.86 97.98 15.31
C ARG A 196 15.34 97.02 14.23
N LEU A 197 14.24 97.37 13.56
CA LEU A 197 13.64 96.56 12.50
C LEU A 197 14.56 96.42 11.27
N GLU A 198 15.39 97.42 10.97
CA GLU A 198 16.42 97.33 9.93
C GLU A 198 17.52 96.32 10.32
N THR A 199 17.99 96.31 11.57
CA THR A 199 18.94 95.28 12.03
C THR A 199 18.31 93.88 12.09
N GLU A 200 17.00 93.77 12.35
CA GLU A 200 16.29 92.49 12.39
C GLU A 200 16.09 91.91 10.98
N ASN A 201 15.63 92.73 10.03
CA ASN A 201 15.56 92.36 8.61
C ASN A 201 16.95 92.00 8.06
N SER A 202 18.01 92.72 8.47
CA SER A 202 19.38 92.39 8.07
C SER A 202 19.83 91.02 8.58
N LYS A 203 19.52 90.66 9.83
CA LYS A 203 19.80 89.33 10.39
C LYS A 203 19.02 88.24 9.65
N LEU A 204 17.72 88.44 9.43
CA LEU A 204 16.87 87.50 8.70
C LEU A 204 17.30 87.32 7.24
N LEU A 205 17.84 88.37 6.60
CA LEU A 205 18.39 88.28 5.24
C LEU A 205 19.67 87.42 5.20
N VAL A 206 20.55 87.56 6.20
CA VAL A 206 21.73 86.69 6.36
C VAL A 206 21.31 85.25 6.67
N GLU A 207 20.35 85.03 7.56
CA GLU A 207 19.84 83.69 7.90
C GLU A 207 19.20 83.00 6.69
N ASN A 208 18.39 83.71 5.88
CA ASN A 208 17.88 83.18 4.62
C ASN A 208 19.01 82.88 3.61
N GLY A 209 20.05 83.72 3.57
CA GLY A 209 21.27 83.49 2.79
C GLY A 209 22.03 82.23 3.20
N GLU A 210 22.03 81.88 4.49
CA GLU A 210 22.59 80.62 5.01
C GLU A 210 21.67 79.41 4.84
N LEU A 211 20.35 79.58 4.96
CA LEU A 211 19.39 78.49 4.84
C LEU A 211 19.30 77.98 3.40
N LYS A 212 19.42 78.86 2.40
CA LYS A 212 19.39 78.47 0.98
C LYS A 212 20.42 77.39 0.62
N PRO A 213 21.74 77.54 0.84
CA PRO A 213 22.70 76.47 0.54
C PRO A 213 22.52 75.22 1.42
N LYS A 214 21.92 75.33 2.62
CA LYS A 214 21.55 74.17 3.45
C LYS A 214 20.40 73.38 2.81
N VAL A 215 19.42 74.05 2.19
CA VAL A 215 18.36 73.42 1.38
C VAL A 215 18.92 72.83 0.08
N ASP A 216 19.79 73.56 -0.63
CA ASP A 216 20.43 73.06 -1.86
C ASP A 216 21.33 71.83 -1.58
N ALA A 217 21.94 71.75 -0.39
CA ALA A 217 22.69 70.57 0.06
C ALA A 217 21.75 69.41 0.45
N ALA A 218 20.65 69.68 1.15
CA ALA A 218 19.64 68.67 1.48
C ALA A 218 19.04 68.02 0.22
N GLY A 219 18.70 68.81 -0.81
CA GLY A 219 18.18 68.30 -2.08
C GLY A 219 19.20 67.45 -2.86
N LYS A 220 20.51 67.72 -2.72
CA LYS A 220 21.57 66.85 -3.27
C LYS A 220 21.66 65.51 -2.53
N ILE A 221 21.56 65.54 -1.20
CA ILE A 221 21.55 64.32 -0.37
C ILE A 221 20.29 63.48 -0.66
N GLU A 222 19.14 64.12 -0.83
CA GLU A 222 17.89 63.46 -1.25
C GLU A 222 18.02 62.81 -2.64
N ALA A 223 18.60 63.51 -3.62
CA ALA A 223 18.85 62.95 -4.94
C ALA A 223 19.84 61.75 -4.91
N GLU A 224 20.88 61.81 -4.07
CA GLU A 224 21.82 60.71 -3.87
C GLU A 224 21.16 59.50 -3.17
N ALA A 225 20.31 59.75 -2.16
CA ALA A 225 19.56 58.70 -1.46
C ALA A 225 18.53 58.02 -2.37
N ASN A 226 17.79 58.80 -3.17
CA ASN A 226 16.84 58.28 -4.15
C ASN A 226 17.54 57.43 -5.22
N ARG A 227 18.72 57.87 -5.70
CA ARG A 227 19.52 57.07 -6.64
C ARG A 227 19.99 55.76 -6.01
N LYS A 228 20.48 55.78 -4.76
CA LYS A 228 20.88 54.55 -4.04
C LYS A 228 19.70 53.60 -3.85
N LEU A 229 18.50 54.11 -3.56
CA LEU A 229 17.27 53.31 -3.52
C LEU A 229 16.93 52.70 -4.88
N GLU A 230 17.06 53.45 -5.98
CA GLU A 230 16.82 52.95 -7.34
C GLU A 230 17.82 51.86 -7.74
N ASP A 231 19.11 52.05 -7.42
CA ASP A 231 20.18 51.09 -7.71
C ASP A 231 20.04 49.82 -6.83
N MET A 232 19.66 49.96 -5.54
CA MET A 232 19.27 48.82 -4.68
C MET A 232 17.99 48.12 -5.16
N SER A 233 17.03 48.81 -5.77
CA SER A 233 15.84 48.18 -6.34
C SER A 233 16.24 47.26 -7.49
N LYS A 234 17.09 47.74 -8.42
CA LYS A 234 17.62 46.93 -9.53
C LYS A 234 18.42 45.73 -9.04
N GLU A 235 19.18 45.88 -7.96
CA GLU A 235 19.90 44.76 -7.32
C GLU A 235 18.92 43.72 -6.75
N ASN A 236 17.86 44.14 -6.06
CA ASN A 236 16.81 43.23 -5.61
C ASN A 236 16.09 42.54 -6.80
N ASP A 237 15.77 43.26 -7.87
CA ASP A 237 15.15 42.69 -9.09
C ASP A 237 16.08 41.71 -9.82
N ASN A 238 17.40 41.86 -9.69
CA ASN A 238 18.38 40.87 -10.15
C ASN A 238 18.37 39.63 -9.25
N LEU A 239 18.46 39.81 -7.93
CA LEU A 239 18.46 38.73 -6.94
C LEU A 239 17.15 37.92 -6.92
N ILE A 240 16.01 38.55 -7.23
CA ILE A 240 14.72 37.86 -7.42
C ILE A 240 14.80 36.94 -8.64
N ARG A 241 15.26 37.44 -9.79
CA ARG A 241 15.40 36.61 -11.01
C ARG A 241 16.45 35.51 -10.86
N GLU A 242 17.53 35.73 -10.12
CA GLU A 242 18.48 34.67 -9.78
C GLU A 242 17.86 33.61 -8.87
N LYS A 243 17.04 34.00 -7.88
CA LYS A 243 16.28 33.06 -7.05
C LYS A 243 15.24 32.27 -7.85
N GLU A 244 14.48 32.91 -8.73
CA GLU A 244 13.55 32.21 -9.65
C GLU A 244 14.27 31.19 -10.54
N ASN A 245 15.46 31.52 -11.04
CA ASN A 245 16.29 30.61 -11.85
C ASN A 245 17.04 29.56 -11.00
N ALA A 246 17.16 29.76 -9.69
CA ALA A 246 17.59 28.71 -8.76
C ALA A 246 16.44 27.75 -8.44
N ILE A 247 15.24 28.27 -8.18
CA ILE A 247 14.02 27.49 -7.94
C ILE A 247 13.72 26.57 -9.13
N LYS A 248 13.71 27.07 -10.37
CA LYS A 248 13.50 26.24 -11.57
C LYS A 248 14.49 25.08 -11.69
N ARG A 249 15.76 25.29 -11.33
CA ARG A 249 16.78 24.22 -11.32
C ARG A 249 16.59 23.22 -10.17
N VAL A 250 15.93 23.62 -9.08
CA VAL A 250 15.50 22.70 -8.02
C VAL A 250 14.29 21.91 -8.50
N GLU A 251 13.27 22.55 -9.09
CA GLU A 251 12.09 21.87 -9.68
C GLU A 251 12.49 20.86 -10.77
N GLU A 252 13.43 21.22 -11.65
CA GLU A 252 14.03 20.32 -12.64
C GLU A 252 14.78 19.14 -11.98
N GLY A 253 15.49 19.40 -10.88
CA GLY A 253 16.21 18.38 -10.10
C GLY A 253 15.28 17.42 -9.35
N GLU A 254 14.22 17.95 -8.72
CA GLU A 254 13.17 17.19 -8.05
C GLU A 254 12.45 16.28 -9.03
N LYS A 255 12.13 16.77 -10.23
CA LYS A 255 11.58 15.93 -11.30
C LYS A 255 12.54 14.81 -11.72
N ILE A 256 13.85 15.09 -11.86
CA ILE A 256 14.84 14.06 -12.18
C ILE A 256 14.91 13.01 -11.05
N ILE A 257 14.76 13.41 -9.79
CA ILE A 257 14.69 12.50 -8.63
C ILE A 257 13.42 11.64 -8.68
N GLU A 258 12.27 12.20 -9.06
CA GLU A 258 11.01 11.46 -9.26
C GLU A 258 11.10 10.45 -10.42
N ASP A 259 11.62 10.90 -11.59
CA ASP A 259 11.85 10.04 -12.76
C ASP A 259 12.80 8.87 -12.41
N LEU A 260 13.89 9.14 -11.67
CA LEU A 260 14.82 8.12 -11.17
C LEU A 260 14.20 7.20 -10.11
N GLY A 261 13.38 7.73 -9.19
CA GLY A 261 12.64 6.95 -8.20
C GLY A 261 11.72 5.93 -8.89
N SER A 262 10.97 6.38 -9.89
CA SER A 262 10.12 5.50 -10.71
C SER A 262 10.92 4.39 -11.42
N MET A 263 12.18 4.66 -11.80
CA MET A 263 13.06 3.66 -12.40
C MET A 263 13.59 2.66 -11.36
N VAL A 264 13.95 3.13 -10.15
CA VAL A 264 14.38 2.26 -9.04
C VAL A 264 13.24 1.31 -8.62
N ASP A 265 11.99 1.78 -8.57
CA ASP A 265 10.87 0.93 -8.19
C ASP A 265 10.48 -0.07 -9.28
N ARG A 266 10.54 0.30 -10.57
CA ARG A 266 10.44 -0.68 -11.68
C ARG A 266 11.54 -1.75 -11.61
N LEU A 267 12.78 -1.35 -11.34
CA LEU A 267 13.90 -2.28 -11.19
C LEU A 267 13.77 -3.17 -9.94
N ARG A 268 13.13 -2.68 -8.86
CA ARG A 268 12.80 -3.49 -7.67
C ARG A 268 11.73 -4.54 -8.00
N GLU A 269 10.68 -4.16 -8.73
CA GLU A 269 9.64 -5.09 -9.18
C GLU A 269 10.22 -6.18 -10.11
N GLU A 270 11.05 -5.80 -11.08
CA GLU A 270 11.79 -6.73 -11.94
C GLU A 270 12.69 -7.67 -11.11
N ASN A 271 13.40 -7.15 -10.10
CA ASN A 271 14.20 -7.98 -9.19
C ASN A 271 13.36 -8.95 -8.33
N VAL A 272 12.13 -8.59 -7.96
CA VAL A 272 11.20 -9.48 -7.24
C VAL A 272 10.71 -10.59 -8.18
N ASN A 273 10.32 -10.24 -9.40
CA ASN A 273 9.86 -11.20 -10.41
C ASN A 273 10.96 -12.21 -10.77
N LEU A 274 12.18 -11.74 -11.06
CA LEU A 274 13.34 -12.60 -11.33
C LEU A 274 13.71 -13.50 -10.14
N ARG A 275 13.53 -13.04 -8.89
CA ARG A 275 13.71 -13.87 -7.70
C ARG A 275 12.64 -14.97 -7.58
N GLN A 276 11.40 -14.66 -7.93
CA GLN A 276 10.31 -15.64 -7.95
C GLN A 276 10.52 -16.68 -9.05
N GLU A 277 10.93 -16.25 -10.26
CA GLU A 277 11.32 -17.16 -11.35
C GLU A 277 12.46 -18.08 -10.94
N LEU A 278 13.54 -17.55 -10.34
CA LEU A 278 14.65 -18.35 -9.82
C LEU A 278 14.22 -19.36 -8.75
N GLU A 279 13.28 -19.00 -7.87
CA GLU A 279 12.74 -19.94 -6.87
C GLU A 279 11.86 -21.02 -7.50
N THR A 280 11.07 -20.70 -8.52
CA THR A 280 10.32 -21.72 -9.28
C THR A 280 11.25 -22.69 -10.03
N VAL A 281 12.26 -22.18 -10.73
CA VAL A 281 13.28 -23.00 -11.42
C VAL A 281 14.09 -23.85 -10.44
N ARG A 282 14.38 -23.32 -9.23
CA ARG A 282 15.01 -24.09 -8.14
C ARG A 282 14.09 -25.20 -7.62
N GLY A 283 12.78 -24.95 -7.53
CA GLY A 283 11.78 -25.97 -7.19
C GLY A 283 11.69 -27.07 -8.25
N GLU A 284 11.61 -26.69 -9.52
CA GLU A 284 11.63 -27.61 -10.67
C GLU A 284 12.91 -28.45 -10.70
N PHE A 285 14.09 -27.81 -10.53
CA PHE A 285 15.38 -28.50 -10.45
C PHE A 285 15.41 -29.51 -9.29
N SER A 286 14.87 -29.16 -8.12
CA SER A 286 14.81 -30.07 -6.97
C SER A 286 13.95 -31.30 -7.26
N ASN A 287 12.81 -31.13 -7.95
CA ASN A 287 11.97 -32.24 -8.39
C ASN A 287 12.66 -33.08 -9.48
N VAL A 288 13.34 -32.47 -10.46
CA VAL A 288 14.11 -33.19 -11.49
C VAL A 288 15.27 -33.97 -10.87
N GLN A 289 15.95 -33.41 -9.87
CA GLN A 289 16.99 -34.12 -9.11
C GLN A 289 16.41 -35.35 -8.39
N GLN A 290 15.28 -35.21 -7.69
CA GLN A 290 14.62 -36.34 -7.03
C GLN A 290 14.17 -37.42 -8.03
N GLN A 291 13.72 -37.03 -9.22
CA GLN A 291 13.39 -37.97 -10.30
C GLN A 291 14.65 -38.67 -10.86
N LEU A 292 15.78 -37.97 -10.97
CA LEU A 292 17.06 -38.55 -11.36
C LEU A 292 17.57 -39.56 -10.32
N GLU A 293 17.61 -39.19 -9.03
CA GLU A 293 18.01 -40.08 -7.93
C GLU A 293 17.12 -41.35 -7.89
N SER A 294 15.81 -41.20 -8.09
CA SER A 294 14.87 -42.33 -8.22
C SER A 294 15.18 -43.22 -9.44
N ALA A 295 15.50 -42.63 -10.59
CA ALA A 295 15.88 -43.36 -11.79
C ALA A 295 17.25 -44.06 -11.66
N GLU A 296 18.22 -43.45 -10.97
CA GLU A 296 19.52 -44.05 -10.65
C GLU A 296 19.37 -45.25 -9.71
N HIS A 297 18.51 -45.15 -8.69
CA HIS A 297 18.13 -46.30 -7.85
C HIS A 297 17.47 -47.42 -8.67
N GLN A 298 16.49 -47.10 -9.53
CA GLN A 298 15.87 -48.10 -10.41
C GLN A 298 16.86 -48.75 -11.39
N LEU A 299 17.83 -47.99 -11.91
CA LEU A 299 18.90 -48.51 -12.76
C LEU A 299 19.89 -49.39 -11.98
N SER A 300 20.16 -49.08 -10.71
CA SER A 300 20.93 -49.94 -9.82
C SER A 300 20.23 -51.28 -9.58
N ASP A 301 18.94 -51.24 -9.22
CA ASP A 301 18.12 -52.45 -8.98
C ASP A 301 17.98 -53.30 -10.26
N LEU A 302 17.74 -52.67 -11.41
CA LEU A 302 17.71 -53.36 -12.71
C LEU A 302 19.07 -53.93 -13.10
N SER A 303 20.17 -53.23 -12.82
CA SER A 303 21.54 -53.71 -13.07
C SER A 303 21.86 -54.94 -12.20
N GLN A 304 21.47 -54.91 -10.92
CA GLN A 304 21.62 -56.05 -10.01
C GLN A 304 20.74 -57.24 -10.44
N SER A 305 19.49 -56.99 -10.86
CA SER A 305 18.56 -58.00 -11.39
C SER A 305 19.08 -58.63 -12.71
N LEU A 306 19.60 -57.82 -13.62
CA LEU A 306 20.25 -58.29 -14.86
C LEU A 306 21.53 -59.07 -14.58
N LYS A 307 22.27 -58.72 -13.52
CA LYS A 307 23.44 -59.49 -13.08
C LYS A 307 23.03 -60.86 -12.53
N THR A 308 22.07 -60.94 -11.61
CA THR A 308 21.60 -62.23 -11.08
C THR A 308 20.97 -63.09 -12.17
N GLY A 309 20.16 -62.50 -13.06
CA GLY A 309 19.60 -63.20 -14.21
C GLY A 309 20.65 -63.68 -15.21
N ARG A 310 21.79 -62.99 -15.34
CA ARG A 310 22.95 -63.48 -16.12
C ARG A 310 23.61 -64.66 -15.43
N GLU A 311 23.90 -64.57 -14.14
CA GLU A 311 24.53 -65.65 -13.34
C GLU A 311 23.64 -66.91 -13.33
N GLU A 312 22.32 -66.76 -13.25
CA GLU A 312 21.34 -67.82 -13.42
C GLU A 312 21.36 -68.41 -14.84
N ASN A 313 21.40 -67.58 -15.89
CA ASN A 313 21.44 -68.05 -17.28
C ASN A 313 22.77 -68.75 -17.62
N GLU A 314 23.89 -68.30 -17.08
CA GLU A 314 25.18 -68.99 -17.17
C GLU A 314 25.12 -70.35 -16.44
N SER A 315 24.51 -70.41 -15.26
CA SER A 315 24.24 -71.67 -14.53
C SER A 315 23.33 -72.62 -15.31
N LEU A 316 22.27 -72.11 -15.95
CA LEU A 316 21.35 -72.88 -16.79
C LEU A 316 22.03 -73.37 -18.08
N ASN A 317 22.88 -72.55 -18.71
CA ASN A 317 23.64 -72.94 -19.89
C ASN A 317 24.67 -74.03 -19.58
N LEU A 318 25.34 -73.97 -18.41
CA LEU A 318 26.19 -75.06 -17.92
C LEU A 318 25.39 -76.36 -17.71
N LYS A 319 24.21 -76.29 -17.07
CA LYS A 319 23.30 -77.44 -16.91
C LYS A 319 22.81 -78.00 -18.25
N LEU A 320 22.48 -77.12 -19.20
CA LEU A 320 22.03 -77.51 -20.54
C LEU A 320 23.17 -78.13 -21.36
N SER A 321 24.41 -77.67 -21.19
CA SER A 321 25.60 -78.32 -21.75
C SER A 321 25.82 -79.72 -21.18
N VAL A 322 25.66 -79.91 -19.86
CA VAL A 322 25.69 -81.26 -19.24
C VAL A 322 24.59 -82.15 -19.81
N ALA A 323 23.34 -81.68 -19.83
CA ALA A 323 22.21 -82.43 -20.37
C ALA A 323 22.38 -82.75 -21.87
N LEU A 324 22.98 -81.85 -22.67
CA LEU A 324 23.29 -82.11 -24.08
C LEU A 324 24.31 -83.24 -24.23
N ASN A 325 25.36 -83.27 -23.38
CA ASN A 325 26.34 -84.35 -23.38
C ASN A 325 25.72 -85.69 -22.93
N GLU A 326 24.83 -85.68 -21.94
CA GLU A 326 24.06 -86.86 -21.52
C GLU A 326 23.14 -87.37 -22.65
N ILE A 327 22.44 -86.47 -23.35
CA ILE A 327 21.60 -86.80 -24.52
C ILE A 327 22.45 -87.34 -25.68
N GLN A 328 23.64 -86.81 -25.94
CA GLN A 328 24.55 -87.35 -26.95
C GLN A 328 25.06 -88.76 -26.58
N LEU A 329 25.33 -89.01 -25.29
CA LEU A 329 25.75 -90.31 -24.80
C LEU A 329 24.61 -91.34 -24.84
N ALA A 330 23.39 -90.92 -24.50
CA ALA A 330 22.17 -91.72 -24.68
C ALA A 330 21.89 -91.99 -26.17
N GLY A 331 22.08 -91.00 -27.04
CA GLY A 331 21.94 -91.12 -28.50
C GLY A 331 22.86 -92.18 -29.09
N LYS A 332 24.16 -92.12 -28.78
CA LYS A 332 25.14 -93.16 -29.15
C LYS A 332 24.71 -94.54 -28.66
N ARG A 333 24.23 -94.64 -27.41
CA ARG A 333 23.72 -95.90 -26.86
C ARG A 333 22.48 -96.42 -27.59
N THR A 334 21.60 -95.55 -28.09
CA THR A 334 20.47 -95.97 -28.93
C THR A 334 20.90 -96.33 -30.36
N GLU A 335 21.94 -95.70 -30.91
CA GLU A 335 22.54 -96.11 -32.20
C GLU A 335 23.19 -97.50 -32.09
N GLU A 336 23.92 -97.78 -31.01
CA GLU A 336 24.46 -99.09 -30.65
C GLU A 336 23.35 -100.16 -30.57
N GLN A 337 22.26 -99.84 -29.84
CA GLN A 337 21.09 -100.74 -29.73
C GLN A 337 20.34 -100.93 -31.06
N MET A 338 20.23 -99.90 -31.90
CA MET A 338 19.64 -100.05 -33.24
C MET A 338 20.50 -100.90 -34.16
N ALA A 339 21.83 -100.81 -34.07
CA ALA A 339 22.74 -101.67 -34.81
C ALA A 339 22.64 -103.14 -34.34
N GLU A 340 22.51 -103.38 -33.03
CA GLU A 340 22.24 -104.72 -32.47
C GLU A 340 20.89 -105.28 -32.94
N ILE A 341 19.82 -104.48 -32.88
CA ILE A 341 18.49 -104.85 -33.40
C ILE A 341 18.53 -105.14 -34.91
N GLY A 342 19.29 -104.36 -35.69
CA GLY A 342 19.50 -104.61 -37.13
C GLY A 342 20.15 -105.97 -37.40
N ASN A 343 21.21 -106.29 -36.65
CA ASN A 343 21.92 -107.58 -36.71
C ASN A 343 21.00 -108.76 -36.30
N LEU A 344 20.17 -108.58 -35.27
CA LEU A 344 19.17 -109.56 -34.85
C LEU A 344 18.04 -109.73 -35.90
N ASN A 345 17.59 -108.66 -36.53
CA ASN A 345 16.60 -108.70 -37.62
C ASN A 345 17.15 -109.37 -38.88
N GLU A 346 18.42 -109.19 -39.23
CA GLU A 346 19.06 -109.91 -40.33
C GLU A 346 19.12 -111.42 -40.04
N LYS A 347 19.53 -111.81 -38.82
CA LYS A 347 19.49 -113.21 -38.35
C LYS A 347 18.06 -113.80 -38.41
N LEU A 348 17.06 -113.03 -38.00
CA LEU A 348 15.65 -113.44 -38.08
C LEU A 348 15.19 -113.59 -39.53
N GLY A 349 15.52 -112.64 -40.42
CA GLY A 349 15.23 -112.73 -41.85
C GLY A 349 15.89 -113.93 -42.54
N ASN A 350 17.09 -114.32 -42.10
CA ASN A 350 17.74 -115.55 -42.54
C ASN A 350 16.94 -116.80 -42.10
N LYS A 351 16.46 -116.83 -40.84
CA LYS A 351 15.62 -117.92 -40.34
C LYS A 351 14.23 -117.97 -41.00
N VAL A 352 13.63 -116.84 -41.33
CA VAL A 352 12.37 -116.78 -42.11
C VAL A 352 12.58 -117.35 -43.53
N ARG A 353 13.71 -117.06 -44.18
CA ARG A 353 14.05 -117.64 -45.50
C ARG A 353 14.25 -119.16 -45.43
N GLU A 354 14.95 -119.67 -44.42
CA GLU A 354 15.04 -121.13 -44.18
C GLU A 354 13.65 -121.76 -44.03
N LEU A 355 12.78 -121.18 -43.20
CA LEU A 355 11.41 -121.68 -42.99
C LEU A 355 10.54 -121.63 -44.25
N SER A 356 10.71 -120.62 -45.12
CA SER A 356 10.03 -120.57 -46.42
C SER A 356 10.41 -121.76 -47.30
N THR A 357 11.72 -122.03 -47.45
CA THR A 357 12.19 -123.18 -48.25
C THR A 357 11.76 -124.53 -47.66
N LEU A 358 11.66 -124.64 -46.33
CA LEU A 358 11.16 -125.83 -45.66
C LEU A 358 9.65 -126.04 -45.90
N THR A 359 8.88 -124.96 -46.01
CA THR A 359 7.43 -124.97 -46.27
C THR A 359 7.14 -125.43 -47.70
N GLU A 360 7.87 -124.90 -48.68
CA GLU A 360 7.75 -125.28 -50.09
C GLU A 360 8.04 -126.79 -50.31
N MET A 361 9.05 -127.34 -49.63
CA MET A 361 9.29 -128.80 -49.65
C MET A 361 8.15 -129.59 -49.02
N HIS A 362 7.51 -129.06 -47.96
CA HIS A 362 6.42 -129.74 -47.27
C HIS A 362 5.14 -129.83 -48.13
N GLU A 363 4.85 -128.81 -48.92
CA GLU A 363 3.72 -128.79 -49.85
C GLU A 363 3.94 -129.77 -51.03
N ALA A 364 5.16 -129.85 -51.56
CA ALA A 364 5.53 -130.85 -52.56
C ALA A 364 5.35 -132.28 -52.03
N HIS A 365 5.82 -132.57 -50.81
CA HIS A 365 5.65 -133.88 -50.17
C HIS A 365 4.18 -134.23 -49.88
N GLY A 366 3.35 -133.24 -49.49
CA GLY A 366 1.91 -133.46 -49.26
C GLY A 366 1.19 -133.93 -50.53
N ASN A 367 1.46 -133.28 -51.65
CA ASN A 367 0.90 -133.65 -52.95
C ASN A 367 1.35 -135.05 -53.40
N GLN A 368 2.62 -135.41 -53.19
CA GLN A 368 3.15 -136.74 -53.50
C GLN A 368 2.55 -137.85 -52.63
N SER A 369 2.39 -137.61 -51.32
CA SER A 369 1.82 -138.57 -50.36
C SER A 369 0.34 -138.87 -50.65
N SER A 370 -0.42 -137.86 -51.08
CA SER A 370 -1.83 -138.02 -51.49
C SER A 370 -2.02 -139.00 -52.67
N ALA A 371 -1.08 -139.03 -53.61
CA ALA A 371 -1.08 -140.00 -54.70
C ALA A 371 -0.80 -141.43 -54.19
N GLN A 372 0.18 -141.59 -53.28
CA GLN A 372 0.57 -142.89 -52.73
C GLN A 372 -0.50 -143.54 -51.84
N ILE A 373 -1.33 -142.74 -51.15
CA ILE A 373 -2.42 -143.29 -50.32
C ILE A 373 -3.45 -144.07 -51.17
N LYS A 374 -3.81 -143.55 -52.36
CA LYS A 374 -4.72 -144.25 -53.30
C LYS A 374 -4.13 -145.53 -53.89
N GLU A 375 -2.81 -145.69 -53.84
CA GLU A 375 -2.11 -146.91 -54.24
C GLU A 375 -2.01 -147.90 -53.06
N LEU A 376 -1.76 -147.39 -51.85
CA LEU A 376 -1.71 -148.18 -50.61
C LEU A 376 -3.07 -148.78 -50.21
N GLU A 377 -4.20 -148.15 -50.54
CA GLU A 377 -5.54 -148.74 -50.35
C GLU A 377 -5.68 -150.09 -51.09
N ALA A 378 -4.98 -150.29 -52.22
CA ALA A 378 -4.94 -151.57 -52.92
C ALA A 378 -3.96 -152.59 -52.31
N VAL A 379 -3.00 -152.13 -51.48
CA VAL A 379 -1.93 -152.95 -50.88
C VAL A 379 -2.26 -153.41 -49.46
N VAL A 380 -3.00 -152.63 -48.68
CA VAL A 380 -3.47 -153.03 -47.33
C VAL A 380 -4.34 -154.29 -47.40
N MET A 381 -5.05 -154.49 -48.51
CA MET A 381 -5.79 -155.71 -48.86
C MET A 381 -4.91 -156.99 -48.96
N GLY A 382 -3.58 -156.87 -48.85
CA GLY A 382 -2.64 -158.00 -48.72
C GLY A 382 -1.89 -158.09 -47.39
N LEU A 383 -2.01 -157.11 -46.48
CA LEU A 383 -1.26 -157.07 -45.22
C LEU A 383 -1.92 -157.85 -44.06
N GLU A 384 -3.11 -158.40 -44.25
CA GLU A 384 -3.79 -159.28 -43.28
C GLU A 384 -3.04 -160.61 -43.02
N LEU A 385 -1.94 -160.89 -43.75
CA LEU A 385 -1.20 -162.16 -43.76
C LEU A 385 0.05 -162.23 -42.85
N ALA A 386 0.40 -161.19 -42.07
CA ALA A 386 1.78 -161.02 -41.54
C ALA A 386 1.95 -160.89 -40.00
N LEU A 387 0.97 -161.30 -39.17
CA LEU A 387 0.84 -160.90 -37.76
C LEU A 387 1.69 -161.69 -36.71
N GLU A 388 2.60 -162.59 -37.09
CA GLU A 388 3.07 -163.69 -36.21
C GLU A 388 4.60 -163.65 -35.83
N SER A 389 5.06 -162.84 -34.85
CA SER A 389 6.52 -162.57 -34.55
C SER A 389 6.95 -162.30 -33.06
N SER A 390 8.26 -162.08 -32.72
CA SER A 390 8.78 -161.97 -31.32
C SER A 390 10.27 -161.53 -31.03
N GLN A 391 10.48 -160.82 -29.89
CA GLN A 391 11.61 -160.91 -28.87
C GLN A 391 13.09 -160.48 -29.20
N ALA A 392 14.06 -160.20 -28.27
CA ALA A 392 14.12 -159.69 -26.85
C ALA A 392 15.59 -159.47 -26.30
N HIS A 393 15.74 -158.88 -25.08
CA HIS A 393 16.87 -158.99 -24.06
C HIS A 393 18.11 -158.02 -24.01
N ASN A 394 18.77 -157.88 -22.82
CA ASN A 394 19.98 -157.05 -22.48
C ASN A 394 20.60 -157.33 -21.05
N ARG A 395 21.89 -156.99 -20.74
CA ARG A 395 22.64 -157.23 -19.43
C ARG A 395 24.00 -156.41 -19.25
N ASP A 396 24.43 -156.05 -18.00
CA ASP A 396 25.85 -155.86 -17.40
C ASP A 396 26.63 -154.46 -17.17
N VAL A 397 27.13 -154.04 -15.93
CA VAL A 397 27.97 -152.78 -15.49
C VAL A 397 28.55 -152.70 -13.97
N GLU A 398 29.72 -152.03 -13.52
CA GLU A 398 30.05 -151.48 -12.07
C GLU A 398 31.43 -150.67 -11.59
N VAL A 399 31.42 -149.64 -10.61
CA VAL A 399 32.37 -149.07 -9.44
C VAL A 399 33.66 -148.03 -9.41
N GLN A 400 33.90 -147.03 -8.41
CA GLN A 400 35.22 -146.37 -7.79
C GLN A 400 35.27 -144.97 -6.90
N ILE A 401 36.31 -144.53 -6.02
CA ILE A 401 36.55 -143.15 -5.24
C ILE A 401 37.88 -142.71 -4.31
N GLU A 402 38.06 -141.41 -3.79
CA GLU A 402 38.68 -140.75 -2.47
C GLU A 402 40.09 -139.89 -2.26
N ARG A 403 40.38 -139.03 -1.17
CA ARG A 403 41.68 -138.39 -0.48
C ARG A 403 41.76 -136.90 0.25
N LYS A 404 42.85 -136.39 1.02
CA LYS A 404 42.99 -135.12 1.98
C LYS A 404 44.41 -134.41 2.43
N ALA A 405 44.55 -133.12 3.02
CA ALA A 405 45.83 -132.34 3.55
C ALA A 405 45.75 -131.13 4.67
N THR A 406 46.84 -130.45 5.30
CA THR A 406 46.88 -129.31 6.43
C THR A 406 48.28 -128.61 6.96
N GLU A 407 48.44 -127.36 7.60
CA GLU A 407 49.62 -126.73 8.47
C GLU A 407 49.59 -125.19 9.12
N LEU A 408 50.47 -124.67 10.12
CA LEU A 408 50.86 -123.17 10.55
C LEU A 408 51.65 -122.72 11.94
N LYS A 409 52.39 -121.52 12.14
CA LYS A 409 53.12 -120.95 13.44
C LYS A 409 53.88 -119.47 13.54
N GLN A 410 54.16 -118.72 14.72
CA GLN A 410 55.38 -117.81 15.24
C GLN A 410 55.28 -116.65 16.42
N LEU A 411 56.29 -115.72 16.80
CA LEU A 411 56.43 -114.74 18.04
C LEU A 411 57.53 -113.49 18.14
N GLY A 412 57.76 -112.63 19.24
CA GLY A 412 58.72 -111.38 19.45
C GLY A 412 59.06 -110.64 20.88
N GLU A 413 59.83 -109.47 21.08
CA GLU A 413 60.49 -108.85 22.39
C GLU A 413 60.84 -107.27 22.64
N GLU A 414 61.31 -106.83 23.88
CA GLU A 414 62.02 -105.57 24.47
C GLU A 414 61.28 -104.33 25.19
N ASN A 415 61.67 -103.93 26.46
CA ASN A 415 61.12 -102.77 27.28
C ASN A 415 61.85 -102.48 28.66
N ALA A 416 62.46 -101.29 28.94
CA ALA A 416 63.02 -100.94 30.28
C ALA A 416 63.29 -99.43 30.63
N ALA A 417 63.02 -99.04 31.90
CA ALA A 417 63.46 -97.83 32.68
C ALA A 417 63.27 -96.41 32.07
N MET A 418 62.58 -95.43 32.69
CA MET A 418 61.89 -95.33 33.99
C MET A 418 62.76 -95.43 35.26
N GLN A 419 63.64 -94.45 35.50
CA GLN A 419 64.16 -94.14 36.85
C GLN A 419 64.22 -92.62 37.12
N ALA A 420 63.27 -92.15 37.94
CA ALA A 420 63.26 -90.82 38.54
C ALA A 420 63.17 -90.97 40.07
N ARG A 421 63.13 -89.83 40.79
CA ARG A 421 62.68 -89.65 42.20
C ARG A 421 63.77 -89.79 43.28
N ILE A 422 63.58 -89.03 44.38
CA ILE A 422 64.39 -88.92 45.63
C ILE A 422 65.84 -88.42 45.39
N VAL A 423 66.48 -87.52 46.15
CA VAL A 423 66.25 -86.86 47.46
C VAL A 423 66.59 -85.36 47.23
N VAL A 424 65.72 -84.35 47.20
CA VAL A 424 64.67 -83.88 48.14
C VAL A 424 65.21 -83.57 49.54
N LEU A 425 65.35 -82.26 49.84
CA LEU A 425 65.84 -81.65 51.09
C LEU A 425 67.35 -81.80 51.36
N GLU A 426 68.11 -80.70 51.22
CA GLU A 426 69.09 -80.18 52.22
C GLU A 426 70.00 -79.08 51.63
N THR A 427 69.49 -77.85 51.51
CA THR A 427 70.24 -76.62 51.82
C THR A 427 69.32 -75.40 51.79
N MET A 428 69.25 -74.66 52.89
CA MET A 428 68.63 -73.33 52.94
C MET A 428 69.62 -72.25 52.52
N SER A 429 69.09 -71.20 51.89
CA SER A 429 69.58 -69.81 51.85
C SER A 429 70.97 -69.49 52.46
N ALA A 430 71.92 -69.10 51.62
CA ALA A 430 72.96 -68.14 51.95
C ALA A 430 72.61 -66.75 51.35
N LYS A 431 73.20 -65.66 51.86
CA LYS A 431 72.79 -64.26 51.57
C LYS A 431 73.92 -63.44 50.94
N ARG A 432 73.52 -62.51 50.06
CA ARG A 432 74.22 -61.22 49.76
C ARG A 432 75.65 -61.34 49.19
N GLU A 433 76.28 -60.16 49.05
CA GLU A 433 77.52 -59.82 48.32
C GLU A 433 77.43 -60.01 46.78
N ASP A 434 77.88 -59.08 45.93
CA ASP A 434 78.62 -57.83 46.18
C ASP A 434 78.50 -56.82 45.01
N VAL A 435 79.14 -55.64 45.15
CA VAL A 435 79.52 -54.64 44.10
C VAL A 435 78.35 -53.88 43.42
N LEU A 436 78.08 -52.61 43.74
CA LEU A 436 78.81 -51.37 43.37
C LEU A 436 78.76 -51.05 41.85
N SER A 437 78.02 -50.03 41.40
CA SER A 437 78.37 -48.59 41.43
C SER A 437 79.18 -48.09 40.21
N ALA A 438 78.51 -47.90 39.07
CA ALA A 438 78.94 -46.99 37.98
C ALA A 438 77.75 -46.66 37.05
N LEU A 439 77.64 -45.48 36.43
CA LEU A 439 78.17 -44.17 36.82
C LEU A 439 77.30 -43.09 36.16
N ALA A 440 76.78 -42.15 36.94
CA ALA A 440 76.28 -40.89 36.42
C ALA A 440 77.03 -39.71 37.06
N LYS A 441 77.66 -38.90 36.18
CA LYS A 441 78.15 -37.52 36.39
C LYS A 441 79.61 -37.31 36.87
N LYS A 442 80.27 -36.37 36.17
CA LYS A 442 81.51 -35.61 36.44
C LYS A 442 82.87 -36.25 36.12
N PHE A 443 83.63 -35.56 35.26
CA PHE A 443 84.89 -34.89 35.65
C PHE A 443 85.01 -33.53 34.92
N LYS A 444 86.01 -32.70 35.26
CA LYS A 444 86.15 -31.27 34.88
C LYS A 444 87.63 -30.81 35.05
N ASP A 445 87.99 -29.62 34.54
CA ASP A 445 89.22 -28.82 34.83
C ASP A 445 90.56 -29.24 34.14
N ASN A 446 91.67 -28.45 34.03
CA ASN A 446 91.92 -27.00 33.71
C ASN A 446 93.46 -26.68 33.53
N GLU A 447 93.84 -25.42 33.19
CA GLU A 447 95.18 -24.71 33.29
C GLU A 447 96.35 -25.14 32.35
N THR A 448 97.46 -24.39 32.09
CA THR A 448 98.05 -23.09 32.58
C THR A 448 98.45 -22.15 31.36
N GLU A 449 99.46 -21.26 31.22
CA GLU A 449 100.70 -20.76 31.92
C GLU A 449 100.81 -19.18 31.78
N SER A 450 101.84 -18.33 31.50
CA SER A 450 103.28 -18.28 31.05
C SER A 450 104.00 -16.97 31.53
N LEU A 451 105.33 -16.74 31.27
CA LEU A 451 106.15 -15.84 32.15
C LEU A 451 107.43 -15.10 31.58
N SER A 452 107.75 -13.85 32.03
CA SER A 452 109.13 -13.23 32.19
C SER A 452 109.15 -11.83 32.93
N ARG A 453 110.31 -11.14 33.16
CA ARG A 453 110.55 -10.12 34.27
C ARG A 453 111.51 -8.90 34.01
N VAL A 454 111.91 -8.10 35.05
CA VAL A 454 112.49 -6.70 35.05
C VAL A 454 113.71 -6.47 36.03
N ASP A 455 114.64 -5.51 35.77
CA ASP A 455 115.76 -4.91 36.61
C ASP A 455 116.50 -3.73 35.81
N ASN A 456 117.38 -2.74 36.21
CA ASN A 456 117.91 -2.03 37.43
C ASN A 456 118.72 -0.68 37.07
N LEU A 457 119.39 0.12 37.98
CA LEU A 457 120.04 1.48 37.70
C LEU A 457 121.23 2.01 38.64
N THR A 458 122.02 3.06 38.21
CA THR A 458 122.73 4.19 38.99
C THR A 458 124.29 4.25 39.25
N VAL A 459 124.93 5.48 39.33
CA VAL A 459 126.06 6.00 40.24
C VAL A 459 127.22 6.90 39.62
N GLN A 460 127.85 7.80 40.44
CA GLN A 460 128.81 8.95 40.18
C GLN A 460 130.32 8.66 40.47
N VAL A 461 131.43 9.43 40.19
CA VAL A 461 131.82 10.80 39.67
C VAL A 461 132.23 11.90 40.72
N ASN A 462 133.46 12.52 40.66
CA ASN A 462 133.87 13.76 41.42
C ASN A 462 135.29 14.43 41.20
N ASN A 463 135.48 15.68 41.73
CA ASN A 463 136.70 16.48 42.12
C ASN A 463 137.45 17.51 41.20
N LEU A 464 137.88 18.66 41.78
CA LEU A 464 138.60 19.85 41.20
C LEU A 464 139.32 20.73 42.28
N LEU A 465 140.38 21.51 41.92
CA LEU A 465 140.75 22.85 42.48
C LEU A 465 142.11 23.39 41.95
N ALA A 466 142.18 24.62 41.39
CA ALA A 466 143.46 25.31 41.06
C ALA A 466 143.41 26.85 40.84
N ASP A 467 142.41 27.38 40.11
CA ASP A 467 142.58 28.65 39.38
C ASP A 467 142.30 29.94 40.18
N VAL A 468 143.36 30.61 40.66
CA VAL A 468 143.28 31.91 41.38
C VAL A 468 143.87 33.08 40.58
N GLU A 469 144.84 32.87 39.68
CA GLU A 469 145.36 33.97 38.83
C GLU A 469 144.34 34.45 37.78
N SER A 470 143.28 33.68 37.53
CA SER A 470 142.09 34.11 36.77
C SER A 470 141.48 35.43 37.29
N LEU A 471 141.59 35.71 38.60
CA LEU A 471 140.89 36.82 39.26
C LEU A 471 141.38 38.22 38.84
N ARG A 472 142.53 38.34 38.16
CA ARG A 472 143.04 39.66 37.70
C ARG A 472 142.52 40.08 36.33
N SER A 473 142.33 39.16 35.39
CA SER A 473 141.67 39.48 34.10
C SER A 473 140.21 39.88 34.31
N GLN A 474 139.53 39.17 35.22
CA GLN A 474 138.13 39.44 35.60
C GLN A 474 137.90 40.89 36.07
N LYS A 475 138.90 41.61 36.60
CA LYS A 475 138.69 43.00 37.04
C LYS A 475 138.53 43.98 35.87
N ALA A 476 139.21 43.75 34.74
CA ALA A 476 139.03 44.60 33.56
C ALA A 476 137.67 44.33 32.90
N GLU A 477 137.29 43.05 32.82
CA GLU A 477 135.97 42.62 32.36
C GLU A 477 134.84 43.20 33.23
N LEU A 478 135.05 43.35 34.55
CA LEU A 478 134.07 43.94 35.47
C LEU A 478 133.78 45.44 35.21
N GLU A 479 134.73 46.21 34.68
CA GLU A 479 134.50 47.64 34.38
C GLU A 479 133.74 47.82 33.05
N GLU A 480 133.98 46.96 32.05
CA GLU A 480 133.18 46.91 30.82
C GLU A 480 131.77 46.32 31.09
N GLN A 481 131.67 45.31 31.96
CA GLN A 481 130.40 44.84 32.51
C GLN A 481 129.64 45.94 33.29
N MET A 482 130.29 47.00 33.76
CA MET A 482 129.62 48.07 34.51
C MET A 482 128.80 49.00 33.60
N VAL A 483 129.26 49.24 32.36
CA VAL A 483 128.46 49.95 31.33
C VAL A 483 127.34 49.04 30.81
N TYR A 484 127.62 47.74 30.65
CA TYR A 484 126.60 46.74 30.34
C TYR A 484 125.55 46.58 31.47
N LEU A 485 125.94 46.80 32.72
CA LEU A 485 125.01 46.89 33.87
C LEU A 485 124.14 48.13 33.77
N GLN A 486 124.68 49.33 33.50
CA GLN A 486 123.85 50.53 33.30
C GLN A 486 122.85 50.38 32.13
N LEU A 487 123.24 49.70 31.05
CA LEU A 487 122.33 49.37 29.95
C LEU A 487 121.26 48.35 30.38
N LYS A 488 121.62 47.38 31.23
CA LYS A 488 120.68 46.44 31.85
C LYS A 488 119.76 47.11 32.87
N ASP A 489 120.19 48.13 33.59
CA ASP A 489 119.38 48.85 34.57
C ASP A 489 118.30 49.69 33.84
N GLN A 490 118.65 50.32 32.71
CA GLN A 490 117.65 50.94 31.83
C GLN A 490 116.71 49.88 31.24
N MET A 491 117.24 48.76 30.73
CA MET A 491 116.42 47.66 30.20
C MET A 491 115.53 47.01 31.28
N ALA A 492 115.96 47.04 32.55
CA ALA A 492 115.18 46.57 33.69
C ALA A 492 114.07 47.56 34.05
N ALA A 493 114.33 48.87 34.03
CA ALA A 493 113.28 49.89 34.21
C ALA A 493 112.24 49.87 33.08
N ASP A 494 112.69 49.68 31.83
CA ASP A 494 111.80 49.49 30.67
C ASP A 494 110.96 48.20 30.84
N LEU A 495 111.57 47.11 31.31
CA LEU A 495 110.87 45.86 31.62
C LEU A 495 109.88 46.03 32.79
N GLU A 496 110.25 46.73 33.87
CA GLU A 496 109.36 47.04 35.00
C GLU A 496 108.13 47.82 34.51
N HIS A 497 108.30 48.83 33.66
CA HIS A 497 107.17 49.54 33.05
C HIS A 497 106.26 48.59 32.25
N THR A 498 106.83 47.71 31.41
CA THR A 498 106.01 46.73 30.67
C THR A 498 105.33 45.70 31.57
N VAL A 499 105.95 45.31 32.70
CA VAL A 499 105.32 44.45 33.70
C VAL A 499 104.18 45.18 34.42
N GLU A 500 104.33 46.47 34.69
CA GLU A 500 103.29 47.30 35.31
C GLU A 500 102.13 47.62 34.35
N ASP A 501 102.41 47.75 33.05
CA ASP A 501 101.40 47.80 31.98
C ASP A 501 100.64 46.48 31.87
N LEU A 502 101.35 45.35 31.74
CA LEU A 502 100.75 44.01 31.70
C LEU A 502 99.95 43.69 32.96
N LYS A 503 100.37 44.17 34.13
CA LYS A 503 99.66 44.03 35.40
C LYS A 503 98.36 44.83 35.42
N ARG A 504 98.34 46.05 34.88
CA ARG A 504 97.11 46.84 34.68
C ARG A 504 96.17 46.17 33.66
N ASP A 505 96.71 45.63 32.57
CA ASP A 505 95.91 44.86 31.60
C ASP A 505 95.31 43.59 32.24
N ILE A 506 96.08 42.85 33.04
CA ILE A 506 95.59 41.68 33.80
C ILE A 506 94.51 42.08 34.81
N GLU A 507 94.63 43.24 35.47
CA GLU A 507 93.65 43.76 36.43
C GLU A 507 92.33 44.13 35.73
N VAL A 508 92.40 44.89 34.62
CA VAL A 508 91.23 45.20 33.77
C VAL A 508 90.60 43.93 33.19
N LYS A 509 91.40 42.94 32.75
CA LYS A 509 90.87 41.63 32.33
C LYS A 509 90.27 40.82 33.48
N GLY A 510 90.75 41.00 34.71
CA GLY A 510 90.13 40.46 35.91
C GLY A 510 88.74 41.04 36.19
N GLU A 511 88.57 42.35 35.99
CA GLU A 511 87.25 43.02 36.09
C GLU A 511 86.31 42.60 34.95
N GLU A 512 86.80 42.53 33.70
CA GLU A 512 86.03 42.01 32.56
C GLU A 512 85.56 40.57 32.80
N ILE A 513 86.45 39.68 33.26
CA ILE A 513 86.12 38.29 33.60
C ILE A 513 85.09 38.23 34.74
N SER A 514 85.24 39.06 35.77
CA SER A 514 84.31 39.12 36.89
C SER A 514 82.91 39.55 36.42
N SER A 515 82.83 40.58 35.58
CA SER A 515 81.60 40.99 34.91
C SER A 515 81.01 39.88 34.03
N LEU A 516 81.85 39.14 33.28
CA LEU A 516 81.41 38.02 32.46
C LEU A 516 80.80 36.88 33.31
N VAL A 517 81.43 36.52 34.42
CA VAL A 517 80.96 35.50 35.37
C VAL A 517 79.62 35.91 36.00
N GLU A 518 79.46 37.18 36.36
CA GLU A 518 78.21 37.70 36.93
C GLU A 518 77.07 37.69 35.89
N ASN A 519 77.38 38.02 34.63
CA ASN A 519 76.45 37.88 33.51
C ASN A 519 76.09 36.42 33.21
N VAL A 520 77.05 35.48 33.26
CA VAL A 520 76.79 34.03 33.09
C VAL A 520 75.88 33.51 34.20
N ARG A 521 76.10 33.88 35.47
CA ARG A 521 75.19 33.55 36.59
C ARG A 521 73.78 34.10 36.35
N ASN A 522 73.67 35.34 35.89
CA ASN A 522 72.39 35.99 35.59
C ASN A 522 71.64 35.25 34.47
N ILE A 523 72.34 34.84 33.41
CA ILE A 523 71.82 34.01 32.32
C ILE A 523 71.41 32.62 32.84
N GLU A 524 72.22 31.97 33.68
CA GLU A 524 71.90 30.66 34.23
C GLU A 524 70.65 30.70 35.12
N VAL A 525 70.53 31.70 35.99
CA VAL A 525 69.32 31.91 36.81
C VAL A 525 68.10 32.14 35.92
N LYS A 526 68.19 32.98 34.89
CA LYS A 526 67.12 33.20 33.89
C LYS A 526 66.76 31.90 33.16
N LEU A 527 67.73 31.10 32.77
CA LEU A 527 67.54 29.82 32.08
C LEU A 527 66.79 28.84 33.00
N ARG A 528 67.25 28.64 34.24
CA ARG A 528 66.57 27.81 35.25
C ARG A 528 65.13 28.27 35.49
N LEU A 529 64.90 29.57 35.60
CA LEU A 529 63.55 30.15 35.75
C LEU A 529 62.67 29.95 34.51
N SER A 530 63.26 29.95 33.31
CA SER A 530 62.57 29.63 32.05
C SER A 530 62.20 28.14 31.97
N THR A 531 63.12 27.23 32.30
CA THR A 531 62.86 25.78 32.38
C THR A 531 61.81 25.44 33.43
N GLN A 532 61.83 26.12 34.58
CA GLN A 532 60.80 25.98 35.63
C GLN A 532 59.42 26.41 35.10
N LYS A 533 59.33 27.54 34.38
CA LYS A 533 58.09 28.01 33.74
C LYS A 533 57.60 27.04 32.67
N LEU A 534 58.49 26.55 31.81
CA LEU A 534 58.19 25.59 30.74
C LEU A 534 57.51 24.34 31.32
N ARG A 535 58.11 23.74 32.36
CA ARG A 535 57.56 22.55 33.03
C ARG A 535 56.18 22.79 33.65
N VAL A 536 55.93 23.98 34.21
CA VAL A 536 54.60 24.34 34.73
C VAL A 536 53.60 24.49 33.59
N THR A 537 53.98 25.07 32.45
CA THR A 537 53.09 25.14 31.27
C THR A 537 52.85 23.78 30.61
N GLU A 538 53.84 22.87 30.58
CA GLU A 538 53.66 21.48 30.12
C GLU A 538 52.69 20.72 31.04
N GLN A 539 52.83 20.86 32.37
CA GLN A 539 51.90 20.23 33.32
C GLN A 539 50.46 20.78 33.15
N LEU A 540 50.30 22.10 33.07
CA LEU A 540 48.97 22.70 32.85
C LEU A 540 48.36 22.32 31.50
N LEU A 541 49.18 22.12 30.46
CA LEU A 541 48.71 21.60 29.17
C LEU A 541 48.25 20.15 29.30
N SER A 542 49.03 19.29 29.96
CA SER A 542 48.68 17.88 30.22
C SER A 542 47.41 17.74 31.05
N GLU A 543 47.24 18.56 32.10
CA GLU A 543 46.02 18.59 32.92
C GLU A 543 44.81 19.05 32.11
N LYS A 544 45.01 19.98 31.15
CA LYS A 544 43.96 20.43 30.23
C LYS A 544 43.59 19.36 29.21
N GLU A 545 44.56 18.74 28.54
CA GLU A 545 44.33 17.62 27.62
C GLU A 545 43.54 16.50 28.28
N GLU A 546 43.92 16.09 29.49
CA GLU A 546 43.19 15.04 30.23
C GLU A 546 41.78 15.49 30.62
N SER A 547 41.60 16.76 31.00
CA SER A 547 40.26 17.31 31.25
C SER A 547 39.37 17.33 29.99
N PHE A 548 39.97 17.53 28.80
CA PHE A 548 39.26 17.43 27.52
C PHE A 548 38.93 15.98 27.17
N ARG A 549 39.86 15.02 27.33
CA ARG A 549 39.57 13.57 27.13
C ARG A 549 38.41 13.09 28.02
N ILE A 550 38.38 13.53 29.29
CA ILE A 550 37.30 13.19 30.23
C ILE A 550 35.97 13.84 29.83
N ALA A 551 35.98 15.03 29.23
CA ALA A 551 34.78 15.67 28.71
C ALA A 551 34.28 15.00 27.41
N GLU A 552 35.20 14.69 26.49
CA GLU A 552 34.94 13.98 25.23
C GLU A 552 34.36 12.58 25.49
N ALA A 553 34.95 11.81 26.40
CA ALA A 553 34.44 10.49 26.77
C ALA A 553 33.03 10.54 27.38
N LYS A 554 32.69 11.60 28.13
CA LYS A 554 31.32 11.83 28.63
C LYS A 554 30.36 12.20 27.51
N PHE A 555 30.77 13.03 26.56
CA PHE A 555 29.95 13.38 25.40
C PHE A 555 29.67 12.15 24.52
N GLN A 556 30.68 11.31 24.28
CA GLN A 556 30.52 10.04 23.56
C GLN A 556 29.62 9.04 24.31
N GLU A 557 29.65 9.02 25.64
CA GLU A 557 28.73 8.22 26.47
C GLU A 557 27.29 8.74 26.41
N GLU A 558 27.09 10.06 26.43
CA GLU A 558 25.77 10.69 26.31
C GLU A 558 25.19 10.53 24.90
N GLN A 559 26.01 10.68 23.85
CA GLN A 559 25.63 10.36 22.48
C GLN A 559 25.16 8.90 22.35
N ARG A 560 25.92 7.93 22.88
CA ARG A 560 25.55 6.51 22.79
C ARG A 560 24.22 6.20 23.48
N ARG A 561 23.91 6.88 24.60
CA ARG A 561 22.60 6.77 25.27
C ARG A 561 21.47 7.40 24.47
N LEU A 562 21.73 8.50 23.75
CA LEU A 562 20.75 9.08 22.84
C LEU A 562 20.50 8.16 21.64
N GLU A 563 21.53 7.49 21.13
CA GLU A 563 21.42 6.47 20.07
C GLU A 563 20.62 5.24 20.56
N GLU A 564 20.90 4.69 21.74
CA GLU A 564 20.09 3.63 22.39
C GLU A 564 18.62 4.06 22.62
N MET A 565 18.39 5.33 23.00
CA MET A 565 17.04 5.87 23.16
C MET A 565 16.31 6.04 21.83
N VAL A 566 17.00 6.42 20.75
CA VAL A 566 16.44 6.48 19.40
C VAL A 566 16.13 5.07 18.87
N GLU A 567 16.99 4.09 19.11
CA GLU A 567 16.74 2.70 18.71
C GLU A 567 15.52 2.10 19.45
N THR A 568 15.44 2.27 20.77
CA THR A 568 14.29 1.79 21.56
C THR A 568 12.98 2.49 21.20
N LEU A 569 12.98 3.81 20.97
CA LEU A 569 11.81 4.54 20.47
C LEU A 569 11.42 4.08 19.05
N SER A 570 12.39 3.83 18.18
CA SER A 570 12.14 3.30 16.83
C SER A 570 11.53 1.90 16.85
N GLY A 571 11.98 1.04 17.76
CA GLY A 571 11.39 -0.29 17.99
C GLY A 571 9.95 -0.22 18.53
N ILE A 572 9.66 0.73 19.42
CA ILE A 572 8.29 1.00 19.90
C ILE A 572 7.41 1.49 18.75
N ILE A 573 7.90 2.42 17.92
CA ILE A 573 7.17 2.91 16.75
C ILE A 573 6.92 1.78 15.74
N ALA A 574 7.91 0.94 15.46
CA ALA A 574 7.77 -0.20 14.55
C ALA A 574 6.71 -1.20 15.03
N THR A 575 6.76 -1.62 16.30
CA THR A 575 5.79 -2.57 16.88
C THR A 575 4.38 -1.99 16.97
N ASN A 576 4.23 -0.69 17.27
CA ASN A 576 2.94 -0.01 17.24
C ASN A 576 2.37 0.11 15.82
N ASN A 577 3.21 0.45 14.84
CA ASN A 577 2.82 0.49 13.42
C ASN A 577 2.37 -0.90 12.94
N GLU A 578 3.10 -1.96 13.29
CA GLU A 578 2.72 -3.34 12.95
C GLU A 578 1.36 -3.73 13.57
N ALA A 579 1.11 -3.34 14.83
CA ALA A 579 -0.18 -3.55 15.49
C ALA A 579 -1.33 -2.80 14.80
N HIS A 580 -1.11 -1.56 14.36
CA HIS A 580 -2.09 -0.82 13.55
C HIS A 580 -2.34 -1.49 12.19
N HIS A 581 -1.30 -1.97 11.50
CA HIS A 581 -1.46 -2.67 10.22
C HIS A 581 -2.25 -3.98 10.37
N ARG A 582 -1.99 -4.77 11.43
CA ARG A 582 -2.79 -5.96 11.76
C ARG A 582 -4.26 -5.60 12.02
N MET A 583 -4.53 -4.57 12.83
CA MET A 583 -5.90 -4.12 13.10
C MET A 583 -6.64 -3.62 11.85
N ILE A 584 -5.94 -2.93 10.93
CA ILE A 584 -6.51 -2.51 9.62
C ILE A 584 -6.83 -3.74 8.76
N THR A 585 -5.97 -4.75 8.76
CA THR A 585 -6.18 -6.01 8.03
C THR A 585 -7.39 -6.77 8.57
N ASP A 586 -7.50 -6.93 9.89
CA ASP A 586 -8.63 -7.59 10.55
C ASP A 586 -9.96 -6.88 10.26
N LEU A 587 -9.97 -5.54 10.30
CA LEU A 587 -11.13 -4.73 9.93
C LEU A 587 -11.47 -4.88 8.44
N SER A 588 -10.47 -4.96 7.55
CA SER A 588 -10.68 -5.16 6.12
C SER A 588 -11.33 -6.52 5.83
N ILE A 589 -10.84 -7.60 6.46
CA ILE A 589 -11.41 -8.95 6.38
C ILE A 589 -12.85 -8.96 6.91
N MET A 590 -13.12 -8.30 8.06
CA MET A 590 -14.47 -8.18 8.62
C MET A 590 -15.42 -7.45 7.67
N ILE A 591 -14.99 -6.34 7.06
CA ILE A 591 -15.77 -5.57 6.09
C ILE A 591 -16.05 -6.41 4.84
N GLN A 592 -15.05 -7.11 4.29
CA GLN A 592 -15.23 -8.01 3.15
C GLN A 592 -16.23 -9.13 3.46
N SER A 593 -16.10 -9.82 4.59
CA SER A 593 -17.04 -10.87 5.01
C SER A 593 -18.47 -10.34 5.18
N ASN A 594 -18.64 -9.12 5.69
CA ASN A 594 -19.95 -8.49 5.81
C ASN A 594 -20.53 -8.08 4.44
N LEU A 595 -19.71 -7.55 3.54
CA LEU A 595 -20.11 -7.22 2.17
C LEU A 595 -20.56 -8.46 1.40
N THR A 596 -19.79 -9.55 1.41
CA THR A 596 -20.22 -10.84 0.82
C THR A 596 -21.51 -11.37 1.47
N GLY A 597 -21.69 -11.16 2.78
CA GLY A 597 -22.94 -11.46 3.48
C GLY A 597 -24.14 -10.65 2.96
N PHE A 598 -23.96 -9.37 2.68
CA PHE A 598 -24.99 -8.51 2.06
C PHE A 598 -25.23 -8.85 0.59
N GLU A 599 -24.19 -9.13 -0.19
CA GLU A 599 -24.28 -9.57 -1.59
C GLU A 599 -25.19 -10.81 -1.70
N ALA A 600 -24.97 -11.80 -0.84
CA ALA A 600 -25.80 -13.01 -0.77
C ALA A 600 -27.23 -12.75 -0.27
N VAL A 601 -27.49 -11.68 0.48
CA VAL A 601 -28.86 -11.24 0.83
C VAL A 601 -29.54 -10.59 -0.37
N ILE A 602 -28.84 -9.73 -1.11
CA ILE A 602 -29.33 -9.05 -2.31
C ILE A 602 -29.70 -10.08 -3.38
N GLN A 603 -28.80 -11.04 -3.68
CA GLN A 603 -29.04 -12.09 -4.67
C GLN A 603 -30.33 -12.89 -4.36
N ARG A 604 -30.58 -13.25 -3.10
CA ARG A 604 -31.83 -13.94 -2.73
C ARG A 604 -33.07 -13.09 -2.95
N PHE A 605 -33.01 -11.78 -2.70
CA PHE A 605 -34.11 -10.88 -3.04
C PHE A 605 -34.30 -10.77 -4.55
N GLU A 606 -33.24 -10.73 -5.35
CA GLU A 606 -33.34 -10.72 -6.83
C GLU A 606 -33.95 -12.01 -7.37
N GLU A 607 -33.60 -13.17 -6.80
CA GLU A 607 -34.19 -14.48 -7.09
C GLU A 607 -35.69 -14.51 -6.73
N ASP A 608 -36.06 -14.08 -5.52
CA ASP A 608 -37.47 -13.97 -5.08
C ASP A 608 -38.28 -12.99 -5.95
N TYR A 609 -37.71 -11.84 -6.32
CA TYR A 609 -38.35 -10.87 -7.23
C TYR A 609 -38.56 -11.46 -8.62
N GLY A 610 -37.58 -12.19 -9.16
CA GLY A 610 -37.72 -12.89 -10.45
C GLY A 610 -38.80 -13.98 -10.42
N HIS A 611 -38.91 -14.72 -9.31
CA HIS A 611 -40.01 -15.68 -9.10
C HIS A 611 -41.38 -14.99 -9.04
N HIS A 612 -41.48 -13.86 -8.34
CA HIS A 612 -42.72 -13.07 -8.29
C HIS A 612 -43.09 -12.45 -9.65
N GLU A 613 -42.13 -11.92 -10.41
CA GLU A 613 -42.37 -11.40 -11.76
C GLU A 613 -42.87 -12.51 -12.69
N HIS A 614 -42.24 -13.69 -12.67
CA HIS A 614 -42.67 -14.83 -13.47
C HIS A 614 -44.11 -15.26 -13.16
N TYR A 615 -44.47 -15.34 -11.88
CA TYR A 615 -45.83 -15.68 -11.45
C TYR A 615 -46.85 -14.59 -11.84
N ILE A 616 -46.48 -13.31 -11.78
CA ILE A 616 -47.32 -12.19 -12.24
C ILE A 616 -47.54 -12.25 -13.76
N LEU A 617 -46.51 -12.62 -14.54
CA LEU A 617 -46.62 -12.81 -15.99
C LEU A 617 -47.51 -14.00 -16.35
N GLU A 618 -47.34 -15.16 -15.70
CA GLU A 618 -48.17 -16.35 -15.93
C GLU A 618 -49.64 -16.08 -15.58
N THR A 619 -49.91 -15.51 -14.40
CA THR A 619 -51.29 -15.18 -13.99
C THR A 619 -51.93 -14.10 -14.88
N SER A 620 -51.15 -13.14 -15.39
CA SER A 620 -51.62 -12.16 -16.38
C SER A 620 -51.96 -12.79 -17.72
N GLU A 621 -51.18 -13.77 -18.18
CA GLU A 621 -51.43 -14.51 -19.41
C GLU A 621 -52.68 -15.40 -19.29
N LEU A 622 -52.83 -16.13 -18.18
CA LEU A 622 -54.05 -16.90 -17.88
C LEU A 622 -55.29 -15.99 -17.82
N LEU A 623 -55.18 -14.81 -17.22
CA LEU A 623 -56.26 -13.81 -17.21
C LEU A 623 -56.58 -13.28 -18.61
N ARG A 624 -55.57 -13.09 -19.47
CA ARG A 624 -55.76 -12.70 -20.88
C ARG A 624 -56.50 -13.79 -21.67
N VAL A 625 -56.16 -15.05 -21.49
CA VAL A 625 -56.85 -16.20 -22.10
C VAL A 625 -58.30 -16.28 -21.62
N ALA A 626 -58.54 -16.21 -20.31
CA ALA A 626 -59.89 -16.23 -19.73
C ALA A 626 -60.76 -15.06 -20.24
N LYS A 627 -60.19 -13.84 -20.32
CA LYS A 627 -60.85 -12.66 -20.89
C LYS A 627 -61.25 -12.86 -22.35
N ASN A 628 -60.38 -13.45 -23.17
CA ASN A 628 -60.68 -13.75 -24.58
C ASN A 628 -61.81 -14.79 -24.70
N TRP A 629 -61.79 -15.85 -23.88
CA TRP A 629 -62.85 -16.86 -23.85
C TRP A 629 -64.21 -16.26 -23.45
N VAL A 630 -64.26 -15.36 -22.45
CA VAL A 630 -65.49 -14.64 -22.08
C VAL A 630 -66.02 -13.78 -23.23
N VAL A 631 -65.15 -13.11 -24.00
CA VAL A 631 -65.54 -12.35 -25.20
C VAL A 631 -66.11 -13.25 -26.29
N GLU A 632 -65.47 -14.40 -26.55
CA GLU A 632 -65.95 -15.39 -27.51
C GLU A 632 -67.32 -15.97 -27.11
N MET A 633 -67.46 -16.37 -25.85
CA MET A 633 -68.72 -16.90 -25.30
C MET A 633 -69.85 -15.87 -25.35
N LYS A 634 -69.57 -14.59 -25.05
CA LYS A 634 -70.55 -13.51 -25.20
C LYS A 634 -70.96 -13.29 -26.66
N SER A 635 -70.05 -13.48 -27.61
CA SER A 635 -70.39 -13.43 -29.04
C SER A 635 -71.29 -14.61 -29.46
N LYS A 636 -71.06 -15.81 -28.91
CA LYS A 636 -71.91 -16.99 -29.13
C LYS A 636 -73.29 -16.83 -28.49
N GLU A 637 -73.35 -16.28 -27.28
CA GLU A 637 -74.61 -15.92 -26.59
C GLU A 637 -75.46 -14.96 -27.43
N GLU A 638 -74.85 -13.87 -27.92
CA GLU A 638 -75.55 -12.88 -28.75
C GLU A 638 -75.92 -13.42 -30.15
N GLN A 639 -75.24 -14.45 -30.66
CA GLN A 639 -75.67 -15.20 -31.85
C GLN A 639 -76.88 -16.10 -31.52
N LEU A 640 -76.78 -16.97 -30.52
CA LEU A 640 -77.85 -17.88 -30.10
C LEU A 640 -79.14 -17.11 -29.74
N LYS A 641 -79.02 -15.95 -29.12
CA LYS A 641 -80.12 -15.04 -28.81
C LYS A 641 -80.84 -14.52 -30.07
N LYS A 642 -80.11 -14.25 -31.16
CA LYS A 642 -80.71 -13.89 -32.47
C LYS A 642 -81.39 -15.09 -33.13
N GLU A 643 -80.77 -16.26 -33.06
CA GLU A 643 -81.36 -17.51 -33.57
C GLU A 643 -82.65 -17.87 -32.82
N VAL A 644 -82.65 -17.77 -31.48
CA VAL A 644 -83.85 -17.95 -30.63
C VAL A 644 -84.92 -16.92 -30.97
N SER A 645 -84.55 -15.65 -31.20
CA SER A 645 -85.52 -14.61 -31.60
C SER A 645 -86.19 -14.96 -32.93
N GLY A 646 -85.41 -15.36 -33.95
CA GLY A 646 -85.95 -15.80 -35.24
C GLY A 646 -86.77 -17.10 -35.16
N LEU A 647 -86.44 -18.01 -34.25
CA LEU A 647 -87.26 -19.20 -33.98
C LEU A 647 -88.57 -18.87 -33.26
N VAL A 648 -88.58 -17.87 -32.36
CA VAL A 648 -89.80 -17.36 -31.71
C VAL A 648 -90.71 -16.67 -32.74
N GLU A 649 -90.17 -15.89 -33.66
CA GLU A 649 -90.92 -15.30 -34.78
C GLU A 649 -91.53 -16.39 -35.69
N GLN A 650 -90.75 -17.43 -36.03
CA GLN A 650 -91.27 -18.58 -36.80
C GLN A 650 -92.34 -19.35 -36.05
N LEU A 651 -92.19 -19.58 -34.73
CA LEU A 651 -93.19 -20.25 -33.91
C LEU A 651 -94.47 -19.43 -33.78
N GLN A 652 -94.37 -18.11 -33.65
CA GLN A 652 -95.54 -17.21 -33.63
C GLN A 652 -96.28 -17.25 -34.98
N GLY A 653 -95.58 -17.14 -36.11
CA GLY A 653 -96.19 -17.31 -37.44
C GLY A 653 -96.79 -18.71 -37.66
N LYS A 654 -96.20 -19.77 -37.07
CA LYS A 654 -96.77 -21.12 -37.09
C LYS A 654 -98.01 -21.26 -36.23
N LYS A 655 -98.05 -20.62 -35.06
CA LYS A 655 -99.21 -20.55 -34.17
C LYS A 655 -100.37 -19.79 -34.81
N GLU A 656 -100.10 -18.75 -35.58
CA GLU A 656 -101.09 -18.02 -36.38
C GLU A 656 -101.62 -18.85 -37.57
N GLN A 657 -100.78 -19.67 -38.19
CA GLN A 657 -101.23 -20.70 -39.15
C GLN A 657 -102.10 -21.77 -38.45
N GLU A 658 -101.73 -22.19 -37.23
CA GLU A 658 -102.48 -23.18 -36.46
C GLU A 658 -103.87 -22.67 -36.05
N THR A 659 -104.02 -21.42 -35.59
CA THR A 659 -105.34 -20.85 -35.24
C THR A 659 -106.23 -20.68 -36.47
N MET A 660 -105.67 -20.32 -37.62
CA MET A 660 -106.39 -20.30 -38.90
C MET A 660 -106.85 -21.70 -39.33
N LEU A 661 -106.05 -22.75 -39.06
CA LEU A 661 -106.43 -24.13 -39.33
C LEU A 661 -107.47 -24.65 -38.33
N ARG A 662 -107.33 -24.37 -37.02
CA ARG A 662 -108.31 -24.74 -35.98
C ARG A 662 -109.70 -24.18 -36.28
N THR A 663 -109.80 -22.88 -36.51
CA THR A 663 -111.09 -22.23 -36.86
C THR A 663 -111.70 -22.78 -38.16
N ARG A 664 -110.87 -23.27 -39.09
CA ARG A 664 -111.34 -23.96 -40.30
C ARG A 664 -111.75 -25.42 -40.04
N ILE A 665 -111.13 -26.12 -39.09
CA ILE A 665 -111.50 -27.46 -38.63
C ILE A 665 -112.82 -27.40 -37.85
N GLU A 666 -112.97 -26.48 -36.90
CA GLU A 666 -114.23 -26.20 -36.20
C GLU A 666 -115.38 -25.93 -37.20
N GLY A 667 -115.10 -25.12 -38.24
CA GLY A 667 -116.02 -24.86 -39.35
C GLY A 667 -116.26 -26.02 -40.33
N LEU A 668 -115.59 -27.16 -40.15
CA LEU A 668 -115.84 -28.44 -40.83
C LEU A 668 -116.52 -29.45 -39.89
N GLU A 669 -116.14 -29.52 -38.62
CA GLU A 669 -116.80 -30.33 -37.59
C GLU A 669 -118.29 -29.94 -37.46
N VAL A 670 -118.60 -28.65 -37.42
CA VAL A 670 -119.99 -28.13 -37.41
C VAL A 670 -120.78 -28.49 -38.69
N LYS A 671 -120.13 -28.96 -39.76
CA LYS A 671 -120.79 -29.54 -40.94
C LYS A 671 -120.91 -31.05 -40.81
N ALA A 672 -119.84 -31.74 -40.42
CA ALA A 672 -119.82 -33.17 -40.19
C ALA A 672 -120.90 -33.61 -39.18
N SER A 673 -121.07 -32.91 -38.06
CA SER A 673 -122.14 -33.21 -37.09
C SER A 673 -123.56 -32.97 -37.62
N LYS A 674 -123.75 -32.18 -38.69
CA LYS A 674 -125.04 -32.05 -39.38
C LYS A 674 -125.27 -33.22 -40.33
N GLU A 675 -124.26 -33.56 -41.13
CA GLU A 675 -124.29 -34.73 -42.02
C GLU A 675 -124.46 -36.05 -41.22
N GLU A 676 -123.87 -36.14 -40.02
CA GLU A 676 -124.04 -37.28 -39.12
C GLU A 676 -125.46 -37.35 -38.52
N ALA A 677 -126.05 -36.21 -38.13
CA ALA A 677 -127.45 -36.16 -37.72
C ALA A 677 -128.42 -36.51 -38.87
N GLU A 678 -128.13 -36.10 -40.11
CA GLU A 678 -128.89 -36.51 -41.30
C GLU A 678 -128.74 -38.03 -41.56
N LYS A 679 -127.52 -38.57 -41.42
CA LYS A 679 -127.23 -40.00 -41.54
C LYS A 679 -127.95 -40.83 -40.47
N ASP A 680 -128.02 -40.39 -39.22
CA ASP A 680 -128.73 -41.13 -38.16
C ASP A 680 -130.25 -41.13 -38.36
N ASN A 681 -130.82 -40.05 -38.92
CA ASN A 681 -132.22 -40.05 -39.36
C ASN A 681 -132.47 -41.10 -40.46
N LEU A 682 -131.55 -41.25 -41.42
CA LEU A 682 -131.62 -42.30 -42.45
C LEU A 682 -131.41 -43.71 -41.86
N MET A 683 -130.46 -43.88 -40.95
CA MET A 683 -130.16 -45.16 -40.25
C MET A 683 -131.38 -45.70 -39.50
N ASN A 684 -132.15 -44.82 -38.86
CA ASN A 684 -133.39 -45.19 -38.18
C ASN A 684 -134.51 -45.58 -39.16
N ALA A 685 -134.57 -44.98 -40.35
CA ALA A 685 -135.50 -45.40 -41.41
C ALA A 685 -135.14 -46.79 -41.96
N VAL A 686 -133.85 -47.11 -42.13
CA VAL A 686 -133.39 -48.45 -42.57
C VAL A 686 -133.80 -49.54 -41.56
N LYS A 687 -133.56 -49.33 -40.27
CA LYS A 687 -133.98 -50.28 -39.20
C LYS A 687 -135.49 -50.55 -39.17
N LEU A 688 -136.31 -49.60 -39.60
CA LEU A 688 -137.76 -49.78 -39.71
C LEU A 688 -138.16 -50.64 -40.91
N LEU A 689 -137.34 -50.67 -41.97
CA LEU A 689 -137.50 -51.55 -43.13
C LEU A 689 -137.00 -52.97 -42.83
N GLU A 690 -135.88 -53.13 -42.13
CA GLU A 690 -135.34 -54.44 -41.72
C GLU A 690 -136.38 -55.26 -40.94
N LYS A 691 -137.02 -54.65 -39.93
CA LYS A 691 -138.11 -55.29 -39.15
C LYS A 691 -139.34 -55.68 -39.99
N LYS A 692 -139.56 -55.05 -41.15
CA LYS A 692 -140.62 -55.46 -42.09
C LYS A 692 -140.24 -56.69 -42.90
N VAL A 693 -138.95 -56.93 -43.15
CA VAL A 693 -138.46 -58.11 -43.89
C VAL A 693 -138.54 -59.35 -43.01
N GLU A 694 -138.05 -59.28 -41.77
CA GLU A 694 -138.09 -60.38 -40.78
C GLU A 694 -139.53 -60.90 -40.53
N LEU A 695 -140.51 -60.00 -40.51
CA LEU A 695 -141.94 -60.31 -40.34
C LEU A 695 -142.60 -60.91 -41.60
N LEU A 696 -141.92 -60.86 -42.75
CA LEU A 696 -142.32 -61.58 -43.98
C LEU A 696 -141.65 -62.95 -44.06
N GLU A 697 -140.38 -63.09 -43.64
CA GLU A 697 -139.65 -64.36 -43.64
C GLU A 697 -140.28 -65.42 -42.71
N THR A 698 -140.78 -64.99 -41.55
CA THR A 698 -141.55 -65.86 -40.63
C THR A 698 -142.78 -66.46 -41.32
N LYS A 699 -143.57 -65.64 -42.04
CA LYS A 699 -144.75 -66.07 -42.81
C LYS A 699 -144.45 -66.95 -44.03
N ILE A 700 -143.19 -67.11 -44.41
CA ILE A 700 -142.77 -68.08 -45.44
C ILE A 700 -142.58 -69.45 -44.79
N ARG A 701 -141.79 -69.53 -43.70
CA ARG A 701 -141.58 -70.77 -42.92
C ARG A 701 -142.90 -71.48 -42.55
N ASP A 702 -143.85 -70.74 -42.00
CA ASP A 702 -145.15 -71.28 -41.55
C ASP A 702 -145.95 -71.98 -42.68
N LYS A 703 -145.65 -71.67 -43.95
CA LYS A 703 -146.28 -72.32 -45.12
C LYS A 703 -145.55 -73.57 -45.57
N ASP A 704 -144.23 -73.58 -45.50
CA ASP A 704 -143.42 -74.73 -45.95
C ASP A 704 -143.63 -75.94 -45.02
N ASP A 705 -143.75 -75.71 -43.71
CA ASP A 705 -144.14 -76.75 -42.74
C ASP A 705 -145.55 -77.33 -43.03
N GLY A 706 -146.48 -76.49 -43.49
CA GLY A 706 -147.82 -76.92 -43.93
C GLY A 706 -147.80 -77.81 -45.19
N ILE A 707 -146.81 -77.65 -46.06
CA ILE A 707 -146.63 -78.49 -47.26
C ILE A 707 -146.03 -79.87 -46.87
N MET A 708 -145.15 -79.90 -45.87
CA MET A 708 -144.51 -81.15 -45.38
C MET A 708 -145.53 -82.18 -44.87
N GLY A 709 -146.54 -81.76 -44.09
CA GLY A 709 -147.53 -82.66 -43.50
C GLY A 709 -148.32 -83.49 -44.52
N LEU A 710 -148.76 -82.86 -45.61
CA LEU A 710 -149.49 -83.50 -46.72
C LEU A 710 -148.67 -84.57 -47.47
N GLY A 711 -147.35 -84.62 -47.25
CA GLY A 711 -146.47 -85.66 -47.78
C GLY A 711 -146.56 -86.99 -47.02
N GLU A 712 -146.85 -86.97 -45.72
CA GLU A 712 -146.84 -88.17 -44.88
C GLU A 712 -148.16 -88.95 -44.98
N GLU A 713 -149.29 -88.26 -45.04
CA GLU A 713 -150.62 -88.86 -45.23
C GLU A 713 -150.68 -89.72 -46.50
N LYS A 714 -150.06 -89.23 -47.59
CA LYS A 714 -149.94 -89.96 -48.86
C LYS A 714 -149.04 -91.19 -48.77
N ARG A 715 -148.06 -91.22 -47.86
CA ARG A 715 -147.22 -92.41 -47.61
C ARG A 715 -148.00 -93.49 -46.87
N GLU A 716 -148.84 -93.13 -45.90
CA GLU A 716 -149.66 -94.09 -45.15
C GLU A 716 -150.72 -94.77 -46.03
N ALA A 717 -151.41 -94.01 -46.89
CA ALA A 717 -152.41 -94.55 -47.80
C ALA A 717 -151.87 -95.68 -48.71
N ILE A 718 -150.58 -95.65 -49.05
CA ILE A 718 -149.90 -96.69 -49.84
C ILE A 718 -149.67 -97.96 -49.01
N ARG A 719 -149.29 -97.83 -47.72
CA ARG A 719 -149.07 -98.97 -46.81
C ARG A 719 -150.34 -99.79 -46.62
N GLN A 720 -151.48 -99.12 -46.44
CA GLN A 720 -152.81 -99.73 -46.29
C GLN A 720 -153.18 -100.63 -47.48
N LEU A 721 -152.87 -100.19 -48.71
CA LEU A 721 -153.18 -100.95 -49.94
C LEU A 721 -152.35 -102.23 -50.09
N CYS A 722 -151.07 -102.22 -49.69
CA CYS A 722 -150.21 -103.40 -49.77
C CYS A 722 -150.71 -104.56 -48.89
N LEU A 723 -151.13 -104.25 -47.65
CA LEU A 723 -151.67 -105.23 -46.69
C LEU A 723 -152.90 -105.99 -47.22
N TRP A 724 -153.71 -105.34 -48.05
CA TRP A 724 -154.92 -105.94 -48.61
C TRP A 724 -154.61 -107.00 -49.68
N ILE A 725 -153.52 -106.83 -50.43
CA ILE A 725 -153.12 -107.72 -51.53
C ILE A 725 -152.64 -109.08 -51.01
N ASP A 726 -151.80 -109.11 -49.96
CA ASP A 726 -151.24 -110.36 -49.43
C ASP A 726 -152.28 -111.22 -48.69
N TYR A 727 -153.31 -110.62 -48.11
CA TYR A 727 -154.47 -111.34 -47.55
C TYR A 727 -155.23 -112.14 -48.63
N HIS A 728 -155.51 -111.50 -49.79
CA HIS A 728 -156.14 -112.20 -50.91
C HIS A 728 -155.26 -113.30 -51.50
N ARG A 729 -153.94 -113.08 -51.54
CA ARG A 729 -152.96 -114.06 -52.05
C ARG A 729 -152.90 -115.33 -51.19
N SER A 730 -152.90 -115.17 -49.86
CA SER A 730 -152.82 -116.28 -48.90
C SER A 730 -154.03 -117.21 -48.97
N ARG A 731 -155.24 -116.67 -49.24
CA ARG A 731 -156.47 -117.45 -49.31
C ARG A 731 -156.63 -118.28 -50.60
N TYR A 732 -155.92 -117.93 -51.67
CA TYR A 732 -155.96 -118.66 -52.94
C TYR A 732 -155.25 -120.02 -52.85
N GLU A 733 -154.07 -120.08 -52.22
CA GLU A 733 -153.31 -121.33 -52.08
C GLU A 733 -154.01 -122.36 -51.17
N TYR A 734 -154.70 -121.93 -50.11
CA TYR A 734 -155.48 -122.84 -49.25
C TYR A 734 -156.62 -123.55 -50.00
N LEU A 735 -157.24 -122.89 -50.99
CA LEU A 735 -158.28 -123.48 -51.85
C LEU A 735 -157.73 -124.43 -52.93
N LYS A 736 -156.44 -124.36 -53.21
CA LYS A 736 -155.74 -125.10 -54.27
C LYS A 736 -155.24 -126.46 -53.79
N GLU A 737 -154.85 -126.58 -52.52
CA GLU A 737 -154.36 -127.84 -51.94
C GLU A 737 -155.48 -128.89 -51.77
N THR A 738 -156.69 -128.48 -51.39
CA THR A 738 -157.84 -129.39 -51.20
C THR A 738 -158.33 -130.09 -52.47
N PHE A 739 -157.97 -129.60 -53.67
CA PHE A 739 -158.41 -130.18 -54.95
C PHE A 739 -157.50 -131.28 -55.52
N SER A 740 -156.47 -131.72 -54.78
CA SER A 740 -155.53 -132.75 -55.24
C SER A 740 -155.95 -134.21 -54.97
N LYS A 741 -157.23 -134.46 -54.63
CA LYS A 741 -157.84 -135.81 -54.63
C LYS A 741 -159.26 -135.75 -55.22
N THR A 742 -159.51 -136.58 -56.24
CA THR A 742 -160.68 -136.55 -57.15
C THR A 742 -160.80 -135.26 -57.98
N GLY A 743 -161.32 -135.34 -59.21
CA GLY A 743 -161.41 -134.14 -60.07
C GLY A 743 -162.05 -134.37 -61.44
N GLY A 744 -162.17 -133.28 -62.22
CA GLY A 744 -162.58 -133.29 -63.63
C GLY A 744 -163.44 -132.09 -64.08
N ARG A 745 -163.19 -131.61 -65.32
CA ARG A 745 -163.99 -130.67 -66.16
C ARG A 745 -164.03 -129.16 -65.79
N GLY A 746 -163.82 -128.29 -66.80
CA GLY A 746 -164.89 -127.33 -67.19
C GLY A 746 -164.60 -125.83 -67.43
N GLN A 747 -164.02 -125.46 -68.59
CA GLN A 747 -164.32 -124.27 -69.45
C GLN A 747 -164.50 -122.81 -68.92
N ARG A 748 -163.88 -121.86 -69.69
CA ARG A 748 -164.34 -120.48 -70.05
C ARG A 748 -164.40 -119.40 -68.94
N ALA A 749 -164.36 -118.09 -69.23
CA ALA A 749 -163.89 -117.28 -70.38
C ALA A 749 -163.76 -115.79 -69.96
N THR A 750 -163.20 -114.95 -70.86
CA THR A 750 -162.86 -113.50 -70.72
C THR A 750 -161.88 -113.17 -69.59
#